data_AF-A0A914Q1U2-F1
#
_entry.id   AF-A0A914Q1U2-F1
#
_cell.length_a   1.000
_cell.length_b   1.000
_cell.length_c   1.000
_cell.angle_alpha   90.00
_cell.angle_beta   90.00
_cell.angle_gamma   90.00
#
_symmetry.space_group_name_H-M   'P 1'
#
loop_
_entity.id
_entity.type
_entity.pdbx_description
1 polymer ?
#
loop_
_entity_poly.entity_id
_entity_poly.type
_entity_poly.pdbx_seq_one_letter_code
_entity_poly.pdbx_strand_id
1 'polypeptide(L)'
;MRAIRKYLKKFKLNIFSSEGSIFSLIKKAAHTTVTKVYSIAVNSIPLSLRCAQVRSLREVIKQRVQAQIKSGRFPQNLKILQLCIGFDKGGTSTKMGLMMGSIRKRNGPRGMSLLALYEDNESPEELTAAFASIIEECKNIKMIQIGDRKIYVCFRFTGDLKCLKACLGLKSGNAKYPCLYCLQQKEKNFGSFPAGVGEKREHYHMNIGTSTGQGHEGCLSWISPEQIVVPSLHLLMGVAESLFDHLISRIITIKAVGDFNIPDFSKLREKNGHVVEAREELENEREKLNSWKIIAEKLRSGILPIAETRYPDGIDESNAEEWMGDICGCSTCVAEVTDLVIPSRHSSTVTSEVPDWIWSDAKQMWFHSVCLGLTSDQSRIALDVENYDPQMPTFENILNQINVEIEWANSEVQKAEKQLDETLSKLNLPKEVTDLPAVNAFFKVFEKFGAYRSLWFQRFTGNQIQQILKSTIPTEKRPYTLRSKLLEEDEIKGLLERGKPGFDEEFSQGLEALRVLGDIQSIFSSKTLSGDEILELKRSIHLLKNIMKGLKTVKVSHKFHLLLEHVPQIAERDLTIGFFSEHGLESLHAHVNALMKRLTVRKNENKFERILQLVNAATVNRDEHGDLLETDKGDEDDEGIPFPNDDELFSGNVTREETIFIKLVDE
;
A
#
# COMPACT_ATOMS: atom_id res chain seq x y z
N MET A 1 -8.17 -25.27 1.31
CA MET A 1 -8.42 -25.88 -0.02
C MET A 1 -7.77 -27.27 -0.14
N ARG A 2 -6.44 -27.43 -0.14
CA ARG A 2 -5.77 -28.75 -0.23
C ARG A 2 -6.26 -29.74 0.84
N ALA A 3 -6.31 -29.32 2.10
CA ALA A 3 -6.86 -30.13 3.20
C ALA A 3 -8.33 -30.53 2.97
N ILE A 4 -9.16 -29.59 2.49
CA ILE A 4 -10.57 -29.85 2.16
C ILE A 4 -10.69 -30.84 1.00
N ARG A 5 -9.92 -30.67 -0.08
CA ARG A 5 -9.87 -31.61 -1.20
C ARG A 5 -9.40 -32.99 -0.75
N LYS A 6 -8.33 -33.08 0.06
CA LYS A 6 -7.81 -34.34 0.61
C LYS A 6 -8.85 -35.02 1.50
N TYR A 7 -9.56 -34.25 2.31
CA TYR A 7 -10.66 -34.73 3.14
C TYR A 7 -11.84 -35.24 2.30
N LEU A 8 -12.33 -34.45 1.35
CA LEU A 8 -13.45 -34.83 0.47
C LEU A 8 -13.11 -36.00 -0.46
N LYS A 9 -11.86 -36.14 -0.90
CA LYS A 9 -11.39 -37.33 -1.62
C LYS A 9 -11.56 -38.61 -0.81
N LYS A 10 -11.45 -38.57 0.52
CA LYS A 10 -11.72 -39.75 1.38
C LYS A 10 -13.18 -40.21 1.27
N PHE A 11 -14.08 -39.29 0.96
CA PHE A 11 -15.51 -39.55 0.71
C PHE A 11 -15.84 -39.73 -0.78
N LYS A 12 -14.82 -39.91 -1.65
CA LYS A 12 -14.96 -39.98 -3.12
C LYS A 12 -15.62 -38.74 -3.75
N LEU A 13 -15.60 -37.60 -3.05
CA LEU A 13 -16.10 -36.32 -3.54
C LEU A 13 -14.94 -35.50 -4.12
N ASN A 14 -14.76 -35.54 -5.44
CA ASN A 14 -13.71 -34.79 -6.14
C ASN A 14 -14.27 -33.49 -6.75
N ILE A 15 -14.82 -32.63 -5.88
CA ILE A 15 -15.58 -31.43 -6.29
C ILE A 15 -14.66 -30.25 -6.67
N PHE A 16 -13.42 -30.25 -6.17
CA PHE A 16 -12.45 -29.18 -6.44
C PHE A 16 -11.45 -29.60 -7.52
N SER A 17 -11.04 -28.67 -8.39
CA SER A 17 -9.95 -28.86 -9.38
C SER A 17 -8.58 -29.04 -8.71
N SER A 18 -7.63 -29.65 -9.43
CA SER A 18 -6.29 -29.90 -8.87
C SER A 18 -5.58 -28.58 -8.63
N GLU A 19 -4.57 -28.60 -7.77
CA GLU A 19 -3.79 -27.41 -7.49
C GLU A 19 -3.11 -26.91 -8.77
N GLY A 20 -2.49 -27.81 -9.55
CA GLY A 20 -1.93 -27.51 -10.87
C GLY A 20 -2.95 -26.91 -11.85
N SER A 21 -4.17 -27.46 -11.93
CA SER A 21 -5.23 -26.90 -12.79
C SER A 21 -5.69 -25.51 -12.32
N ILE A 22 -5.80 -25.28 -11.01
CA ILE A 22 -6.14 -23.96 -10.48
C ILE A 22 -5.02 -22.96 -10.79
N PHE A 23 -3.75 -23.37 -10.67
CA PHE A 23 -2.61 -22.53 -11.00
C PHE A 23 -2.49 -22.23 -12.48
N SER A 24 -2.73 -23.20 -13.36
CA SER A 24 -2.71 -22.95 -14.79
C SER A 24 -3.83 -21.98 -15.18
N LEU A 25 -5.00 -22.06 -14.54
CA LEU A 25 -6.07 -21.07 -14.67
C LEU A 25 -5.64 -19.70 -14.12
N ILE A 26 -5.00 -19.63 -12.95
CA ILE A 26 -4.47 -18.37 -12.40
C ILE A 26 -3.41 -17.77 -13.31
N LYS A 27 -2.51 -18.58 -13.89
CA LYS A 27 -1.45 -18.12 -14.81
C LYS A 27 -2.00 -17.70 -16.18
N LYS A 28 -3.15 -18.26 -16.59
CA LYS A 28 -3.90 -17.78 -17.76
C LYS A 28 -4.66 -16.49 -17.47
N ALA A 29 -5.18 -16.34 -16.24
CA ALA A 29 -5.99 -15.20 -15.81
C ALA A 29 -5.16 -13.99 -15.36
N ALA A 30 -4.05 -14.24 -14.69
CA ALA A 30 -3.02 -13.26 -14.41
C ALA A 30 -2.23 -13.09 -15.71
N HIS A 31 -2.07 -11.85 -16.16
CA HIS A 31 -1.23 -11.55 -17.32
C HIS A 31 0.17 -12.16 -17.18
N THR A 32 0.91 -12.21 -18.28
CA THR A 32 2.36 -12.48 -18.23
C THR A 32 3.02 -11.50 -17.26
N THR A 33 3.29 -11.98 -16.05
CA THR A 33 4.13 -11.32 -15.06
C THR A 33 5.57 -11.61 -15.41
N VAL A 34 6.46 -10.67 -15.13
CA VAL A 34 7.91 -10.93 -15.18
C VAL A 34 8.45 -10.58 -13.80
N THR A 35 9.00 -11.58 -13.14
CA THR A 35 9.89 -11.35 -12.00
C THR A 35 11.23 -10.88 -12.57
N LYS A 36 11.69 -9.70 -12.14
CA LYS A 36 13.04 -9.23 -12.47
C LYS A 36 13.77 -8.94 -11.17
N VAL A 37 14.84 -9.69 -10.92
CA VAL A 37 15.82 -9.31 -9.92
C VAL A 37 16.72 -8.25 -10.57
N TYR A 38 16.72 -7.05 -10.00
CA TYR A 38 17.54 -5.95 -10.49
C TYR A 38 18.79 -5.82 -9.61
N SER A 39 19.97 -5.92 -10.21
CA SER A 39 21.20 -5.50 -9.54
C SER A 39 21.41 -4.01 -9.82
N ILE A 40 21.29 -3.18 -8.80
CA ILE A 40 21.54 -1.72 -8.90
C ILE A 40 22.79 -1.38 -8.10
N ALA A 41 23.62 -0.45 -8.60
CA ALA A 41 24.74 0.08 -7.82
C ALA A 41 24.29 1.38 -7.14
N VAL A 42 24.06 1.35 -5.83
CA VAL A 42 23.79 2.55 -5.03
C VAL A 42 25.09 2.94 -4.33
N ASN A 43 25.62 4.14 -4.63
CA ASN A 43 26.91 4.62 -4.08
C ASN A 43 28.07 3.63 -4.27
N SER A 44 28.17 3.00 -5.45
CA SER A 44 29.20 2.00 -5.78
C SER A 44 29.09 0.67 -5.01
N ILE A 45 28.00 0.44 -4.27
CA ILE A 45 27.68 -0.83 -3.62
C ILE A 45 26.62 -1.55 -4.48
N PRO A 46 26.88 -2.77 -4.97
CA PRO A 46 25.86 -3.57 -5.65
C PRO A 46 24.78 -3.99 -4.66
N LEU A 47 23.54 -3.60 -4.95
CA LEU A 47 22.33 -3.92 -4.21
C LEU A 47 21.43 -4.78 -5.11
N SER A 48 20.94 -5.90 -4.58
CA SER A 48 19.97 -6.75 -5.27
C SER A 48 18.56 -6.33 -4.87
N LEU A 49 17.85 -5.69 -5.79
CA LEU A 49 16.47 -5.24 -5.61
C LEU A 49 15.52 -6.29 -6.20
N ARG A 50 14.70 -6.90 -5.34
CA ARG A 50 13.67 -7.86 -5.75
C ARG A 50 12.41 -7.12 -6.16
N CYS A 51 12.10 -7.12 -7.45
CA CYS A 51 10.88 -6.53 -7.99
C CYS A 51 10.10 -7.56 -8.81
N ALA A 52 8.80 -7.69 -8.54
CA ALA A 52 7.89 -8.32 -9.47
C ALA A 52 7.06 -7.23 -10.14
N GLN A 53 6.94 -7.29 -11.47
CA GLN A 53 6.14 -6.35 -12.23
C GLN A 53 5.42 -7.01 -13.40
N VAL A 54 4.41 -6.32 -13.93
CA VAL A 54 3.71 -6.74 -15.15
C VAL A 54 4.65 -6.62 -16.36
N ARG A 55 4.51 -7.52 -17.34
CA ARG A 55 5.33 -7.48 -18.56
C ARG A 55 5.02 -6.28 -19.45
N SER A 56 3.74 -5.91 -19.52
CA SER A 56 3.27 -4.78 -20.32
C SER A 56 2.10 -4.09 -19.65
N LEU A 57 2.29 -2.81 -19.35
CA LEU A 57 1.22 -1.91 -18.92
C LEU A 57 0.13 -1.81 -19.98
N ARG A 58 0.50 -1.72 -21.27
CA ARG A 58 -0.47 -1.62 -22.38
C ARG A 58 -1.47 -2.77 -22.38
N GLU A 59 -1.00 -4.00 -22.19
CA GLU A 59 -1.86 -5.19 -22.16
C GLU A 59 -2.76 -5.23 -20.92
N VAL A 60 -2.24 -4.84 -19.74
CA VAL A 60 -3.06 -4.68 -18.53
C VAL A 60 -4.22 -3.71 -18.77
N ILE A 61 -3.95 -2.55 -19.39
CA ILE A 61 -4.98 -1.55 -19.69
C ILE A 61 -6.01 -2.11 -20.66
N LYS A 62 -5.58 -2.68 -21.80
CA LYS A 62 -6.50 -3.23 -22.81
C LYS A 62 -7.46 -4.26 -22.21
N GLN A 63 -6.93 -5.20 -21.43
CA GLN A 63 -7.73 -6.27 -20.85
C GLN A 63 -8.71 -5.73 -19.82
N ARG A 64 -8.30 -4.75 -19.01
CA ARG A 64 -9.22 -4.09 -18.08
C ARG A 64 -10.34 -3.36 -18.80
N VAL A 65 -10.04 -2.63 -19.87
CA VAL A 65 -11.07 -1.96 -20.65
C VAL A 65 -12.00 -2.99 -21.31
N GLN A 66 -11.46 -4.07 -21.88
CA GLN A 66 -12.27 -5.17 -22.45
C GLN A 66 -13.19 -5.80 -21.40
N ALA A 67 -12.70 -6.06 -20.18
CA ALA A 67 -13.51 -6.57 -19.08
C ALA A 67 -14.65 -5.60 -18.68
N GLN A 68 -14.38 -4.29 -18.69
CA GLN A 68 -15.42 -3.28 -18.44
C GLN A 68 -16.43 -3.18 -19.60
N ILE A 69 -16.00 -3.39 -20.85
CA ILE A 69 -16.90 -3.45 -22.02
C ILE A 69 -17.80 -4.67 -21.91
N LYS A 70 -17.23 -5.86 -21.67
CA LYS A 70 -17.98 -7.11 -21.51
C LYS A 70 -19.03 -7.05 -20.38
N SER A 71 -18.73 -6.33 -19.30
CA SER A 71 -19.67 -6.13 -18.20
C SER A 71 -20.69 -5.01 -18.41
N GLY A 72 -20.69 -4.34 -19.57
CA GLY A 72 -21.61 -3.24 -19.89
C GLY A 72 -21.34 -1.95 -19.09
N ARG A 73 -20.18 -1.84 -18.44
CA ARG A 73 -19.83 -0.71 -17.54
C ARG A 73 -18.90 0.31 -18.18
N PHE A 74 -18.27 -0.04 -19.29
CA PHE A 74 -17.44 0.87 -20.03
C PHE A 74 -18.32 1.84 -20.85
N PRO A 75 -18.17 3.17 -20.69
CA PRO A 75 -18.98 4.12 -21.44
C PRO A 75 -18.75 3.96 -22.94
N GLN A 76 -19.83 3.81 -23.72
CA GLN A 76 -19.73 3.49 -25.15
C GLN A 76 -18.99 4.56 -25.97
N ASN A 77 -19.12 5.83 -25.56
CA ASN A 77 -18.58 7.00 -26.26
C ASN A 77 -17.32 7.58 -25.60
N LEU A 78 -16.64 6.82 -24.72
CA LEU A 78 -15.43 7.32 -24.05
C LEU A 78 -14.29 7.50 -25.05
N LYS A 79 -13.88 8.75 -25.28
CA LYS A 79 -12.72 9.09 -26.12
C LYS A 79 -11.41 9.11 -25.35
N ILE A 80 -11.46 9.58 -24.09
CA ILE A 80 -10.29 9.70 -23.22
C ILE A 80 -10.46 8.81 -21.99
N LEU A 81 -9.51 7.89 -21.82
CA LEU A 81 -9.36 7.06 -20.64
C LEU A 81 -8.39 7.73 -19.67
N GLN A 82 -8.93 8.21 -18.54
CA GLN A 82 -8.11 8.70 -17.44
C GLN A 82 -7.62 7.51 -16.60
N LEU A 83 -6.30 7.40 -16.49
CA LEU A 83 -5.62 6.39 -15.67
C LEU A 83 -4.82 7.10 -14.59
N CYS A 84 -4.77 6.51 -13.40
CA CYS A 84 -3.88 6.99 -12.35
C CYS A 84 -2.96 5.87 -11.87
N ILE A 85 -1.67 6.19 -11.82
CA ILE A 85 -0.65 5.35 -11.22
C ILE A 85 -0.45 5.80 -9.77
N GLY A 86 -0.58 4.88 -8.84
CA GLY A 86 -0.42 5.12 -7.42
C GLY A 86 0.85 4.48 -6.87
N PHE A 87 1.57 5.19 -6.00
CA PHE A 87 2.74 4.68 -5.28
C PHE A 87 2.55 4.80 -3.78
N ASP A 88 2.79 3.73 -3.05
CA ASP A 88 2.78 3.80 -1.59
C ASP A 88 3.73 2.75 -0.98
N LYS A 89 4.34 3.09 0.15
CA LYS A 89 5.17 2.18 0.95
C LYS A 89 4.37 1.73 2.16
N GLY A 90 4.25 0.41 2.33
CA GLY A 90 3.62 -0.16 3.52
C GLY A 90 4.32 -1.42 3.98
N GLY A 91 4.71 -1.46 5.26
CA GLY A 91 5.54 -2.54 5.80
C GLY A 91 6.89 -2.61 5.09
N THR A 92 7.30 -3.82 4.69
CA THR A 92 8.61 -4.09 4.06
C THR A 92 8.66 -3.91 2.54
N SER A 93 7.58 -3.41 1.91
CA SER A 93 7.52 -3.29 0.45
C SER A 93 6.76 -2.08 -0.06
N THR A 94 7.18 -1.61 -1.23
CA THR A 94 6.58 -0.52 -1.98
C THR A 94 5.74 -1.09 -3.13
N LYS A 95 4.53 -0.54 -3.31
CA LYS A 95 3.56 -1.01 -4.31
C LYS A 95 3.32 0.06 -5.34
N MET A 96 3.22 -0.35 -6.59
CA MET A 96 2.77 0.47 -7.71
C MET A 96 1.44 -0.08 -8.22
N GLY A 97 0.40 0.75 -8.21
CA GLY A 97 -0.95 0.35 -8.60
C GLY A 97 -1.51 1.18 -9.75
N LEU A 98 -2.44 0.60 -10.51
CA LEU A 98 -3.19 1.25 -11.60
C LEU A 98 -4.67 1.39 -11.21
N MET A 99 -5.18 2.63 -11.26
CA MET A 99 -6.60 2.97 -11.13
C MET A 99 -7.15 3.44 -12.48
N MET A 100 -8.37 3.05 -12.81
CA MET A 100 -9.11 3.62 -13.95
C MET A 100 -10.12 4.64 -13.43
N GLY A 101 -10.09 5.85 -13.95
CA GLY A 101 -11.01 6.91 -13.55
C GLY A 101 -12.43 6.68 -14.09
N SER A 102 -12.56 5.97 -15.21
CA SER A 102 -13.82 5.84 -15.94
C SER A 102 -14.75 4.71 -15.43
N ILE A 103 -14.52 4.16 -14.23
CA ILE A 103 -15.35 3.08 -13.64
C ILE A 103 -16.26 3.60 -12.50
N ARG A 104 -17.37 2.89 -12.21
CA ARG A 104 -18.35 3.30 -11.18
C ARG A 104 -17.76 3.24 -9.76
N LYS A 105 -17.06 2.17 -9.32
CA LYS A 105 -16.33 2.11 -8.04
C LYS A 105 -14.80 2.16 -8.22
N ARG A 106 -14.23 3.34 -7.99
CA ARG A 106 -12.82 3.65 -8.28
C ARG A 106 -11.86 3.30 -7.15
N ASN A 107 -12.29 3.54 -5.90
CA ASN A 107 -11.43 3.50 -4.70
C ASN A 107 -11.46 2.18 -3.92
N GLY A 108 -11.91 1.08 -4.54
CA GLY A 108 -11.90 -0.25 -3.90
C GLY A 108 -10.63 -1.04 -4.22
N PRO A 109 -10.24 -2.03 -3.40
CA PRO A 109 -9.07 -2.89 -3.67
C PRO A 109 -9.18 -3.65 -4.99
N ARG A 110 -10.41 -3.90 -5.46
CA ARG A 110 -10.69 -4.56 -6.74
C ARG A 110 -10.72 -3.61 -7.95
N GLY A 111 -10.82 -2.30 -7.72
CA GLY A 111 -10.69 -1.28 -8.77
C GLY A 111 -9.23 -1.01 -9.16
N MET A 112 -8.28 -1.53 -8.39
CA MET A 112 -6.84 -1.32 -8.59
C MET A 112 -6.14 -2.55 -9.14
N SER A 113 -5.26 -2.36 -10.11
CA SER A 113 -4.35 -3.41 -10.60
C SER A 113 -3.03 -3.22 -9.90
N LEU A 114 -2.40 -4.30 -9.44
CA LEU A 114 -1.03 -4.21 -8.96
C LEU A 114 -0.12 -4.29 -10.19
N LEU A 115 0.68 -3.26 -10.43
CA LEU A 115 1.60 -3.19 -11.56
C LEU A 115 2.99 -3.68 -11.15
N ALA A 116 3.44 -3.29 -9.96
CA ALA A 116 4.72 -3.72 -9.44
C ALA A 116 4.73 -3.78 -7.90
N LEU A 117 5.60 -4.63 -7.38
CA LEU A 117 5.88 -4.83 -5.96
C LEU A 117 7.39 -5.03 -5.81
N TYR A 118 8.04 -4.20 -5.01
CA TYR A 118 9.45 -4.44 -4.66
C TYR A 118 9.69 -4.31 -3.15
N GLU A 119 10.69 -5.05 -2.68
CA GLU A 119 11.23 -5.03 -1.33
C GLU A 119 12.32 -3.97 -1.30
N ASP A 120 12.29 -3.06 -0.32
CA ASP A 120 13.35 -2.08 0.07
C ASP A 120 12.84 -0.62 0.20
N ASN A 121 13.77 0.33 0.25
CA ASN A 121 13.64 1.70 0.72
C ASN A 121 13.06 2.64 -0.36
N GLU A 122 12.57 3.79 0.09
CA GLU A 122 11.98 4.82 -0.78
C GLU A 122 13.06 5.77 -1.33
N SER A 123 14.24 5.25 -1.70
CA SER A 123 15.25 6.09 -2.35
C SER A 123 14.82 6.39 -3.80
N PRO A 124 15.10 7.61 -4.32
CA PRO A 124 14.83 7.93 -5.71
C PRO A 124 15.47 6.94 -6.70
N GLU A 125 16.67 6.44 -6.39
CA GLU A 125 17.42 5.47 -7.19
C GLU A 125 16.70 4.13 -7.29
N GLU A 126 16.29 3.58 -6.13
CA GLU A 126 15.59 2.30 -6.04
C GLU A 126 14.24 2.37 -6.73
N LEU A 127 13.46 3.42 -6.48
CA LEU A 127 12.16 3.66 -7.14
C LEU A 127 12.31 3.75 -8.66
N THR A 128 13.35 4.45 -9.13
CA THR A 128 13.62 4.61 -10.55
C THR A 128 13.99 3.29 -11.21
N ALA A 129 14.87 2.51 -10.59
CA ALA A 129 15.25 1.21 -11.12
C ALA A 129 14.08 0.21 -11.08
N ALA A 130 13.36 0.14 -9.96
CA ALA A 130 12.28 -0.82 -9.76
C ALA A 130 11.12 -0.63 -10.74
N PHE A 131 10.81 0.62 -11.11
CA PHE A 131 9.64 0.96 -11.93
C PHE A 131 9.97 1.44 -13.35
N ALA A 132 11.25 1.46 -13.75
CA ALA A 132 11.71 2.00 -15.03
C ALA A 132 10.89 1.51 -16.23
N SER A 133 10.65 0.20 -16.32
CA SER A 133 9.94 -0.42 -17.45
C SER A 133 8.51 0.11 -17.60
N ILE A 134 7.78 0.20 -16.49
CA ILE A 134 6.39 0.65 -16.50
C ILE A 134 6.32 2.17 -16.74
N ILE A 135 7.21 2.93 -16.13
CA ILE A 135 7.28 4.39 -16.34
C ILE A 135 7.58 4.73 -17.80
N GLU A 136 8.46 3.97 -18.44
CA GLU A 136 8.74 4.17 -19.87
C GLU A 136 7.52 3.83 -20.74
N GLU A 137 6.76 2.78 -20.40
CA GLU A 137 5.46 2.54 -21.06
C GLU A 137 4.48 3.70 -20.84
N CYS A 138 4.39 4.28 -19.64
CA CYS A 138 3.53 5.44 -19.37
C CYS A 138 3.86 6.64 -20.27
N LYS A 139 5.14 6.89 -20.57
CA LYS A 139 5.54 7.98 -21.48
C LYS A 139 5.04 7.75 -22.90
N ASN A 140 5.13 6.50 -23.36
CA ASN A 140 4.93 6.11 -24.76
C ASN A 140 3.46 5.74 -25.09
N ILE A 141 2.64 5.38 -24.11
CA ILE A 141 1.22 5.07 -24.33
C ILE A 141 0.41 6.37 -24.40
N LYS A 142 0.04 6.80 -25.61
CA LYS A 142 -0.90 7.92 -25.85
C LYS A 142 -2.30 7.46 -26.24
N MET A 143 -2.40 6.27 -26.83
CA MET A 143 -3.64 5.70 -27.34
C MET A 143 -3.58 4.18 -27.26
N ILE A 144 -4.73 3.56 -26.98
CA ILE A 144 -4.96 2.13 -27.08
C ILE A 144 -6.09 1.85 -28.08
N GLN A 145 -5.96 0.73 -28.78
CA GLN A 145 -6.97 0.26 -29.72
C GLN A 145 -7.61 -1.03 -29.18
N ILE A 146 -8.94 -1.06 -29.16
CA ILE A 146 -9.75 -2.21 -28.73
C ILE A 146 -10.82 -2.45 -29.80
N GLY A 147 -10.66 -3.51 -30.58
CA GLY A 147 -11.40 -3.67 -31.83
C GLY A 147 -11.19 -2.47 -32.73
N ASP A 148 -12.29 -1.85 -33.16
CA ASP A 148 -12.27 -0.64 -34.00
C ASP A 148 -12.23 0.67 -33.20
N ARG A 149 -12.32 0.60 -31.87
CA ARG A 149 -12.33 1.79 -31.01
C ARG A 149 -10.92 2.24 -30.69
N LYS A 150 -10.60 3.50 -31.03
CA LYS A 150 -9.39 4.20 -30.58
C LYS A 150 -9.71 5.02 -29.35
N ILE A 151 -8.99 4.78 -28.26
CA ILE A 151 -9.19 5.46 -26.98
C ILE A 151 -7.86 6.10 -26.57
N TYR A 152 -7.87 7.42 -26.40
CA TYR A 152 -6.72 8.16 -25.92
C TYR A 152 -6.51 7.93 -24.43
N VAL A 153 -5.26 7.90 -24.00
CA VAL A 153 -4.89 7.60 -22.61
C VAL A 153 -4.25 8.83 -21.98
N CYS A 154 -4.77 9.22 -20.81
CA CYS A 154 -4.20 10.28 -19.99
C CYS A 154 -3.75 9.71 -18.64
N PHE A 155 -2.45 9.72 -18.38
CA PHE A 155 -1.88 9.29 -17.11
C PHE A 155 -1.81 10.43 -16.09
N ARG A 156 -2.26 10.11 -14.87
CA ARG A 156 -2.09 10.89 -13.64
C ARG A 156 -1.33 10.06 -12.60
N PHE A 157 -0.81 10.71 -11.57
CA PHE A 157 0.04 10.08 -10.57
C PHE A 157 -0.36 10.50 -9.15
N THR A 158 -0.43 9.54 -8.22
CA THR A 158 -0.82 9.75 -6.81
C THR A 158 0.04 8.90 -5.87
N GLY A 159 -0.04 9.16 -4.57
CA GLY A 159 0.70 8.40 -3.56
C GLY A 159 1.03 9.23 -2.33
N ASP A 160 1.59 8.58 -1.29
CA ASP A 160 2.04 9.30 -0.11
C ASP A 160 3.03 10.40 -0.50
N LEU A 161 2.93 11.55 0.18
CA LEU A 161 3.71 12.74 -0.16
C LEU A 161 5.22 12.47 -0.12
N LYS A 162 5.70 11.58 0.73
CA LYS A 162 7.13 11.23 0.78
C LYS A 162 7.53 10.45 -0.47
N CYS A 163 6.77 9.41 -0.80
CA CYS A 163 7.01 8.57 -1.98
C CYS A 163 6.88 9.38 -3.28
N LEU A 164 5.83 10.20 -3.43
CA LEU A 164 5.65 11.09 -4.59
C LEU A 164 6.82 12.06 -4.75
N LYS A 165 7.29 12.67 -3.65
CA LYS A 165 8.46 13.56 -3.71
C LYS A 165 9.71 12.84 -4.18
N ALA A 166 9.96 11.62 -3.68
CA ALA A 166 11.09 10.82 -4.14
C ALA A 166 10.98 10.51 -5.64
N CYS A 167 9.80 10.11 -6.11
CA CYS A 167 9.53 9.88 -7.54
C CYS A 167 9.72 11.13 -8.39
N LEU A 168 9.48 12.33 -7.84
CA LEU A 168 9.64 13.61 -8.55
C LEU A 168 11.06 14.21 -8.41
N GLY A 169 11.96 13.58 -7.64
CA GLY A 169 13.28 14.13 -7.34
C GLY A 169 13.26 15.33 -6.39
N LEU A 170 12.18 15.52 -5.62
CA LEU A 170 12.03 16.60 -4.66
C LEU A 170 12.57 16.21 -3.28
N LYS A 171 13.23 17.17 -2.61
CA LYS A 171 13.63 17.03 -1.21
C LYS A 171 12.40 16.93 -0.28
N SER A 172 12.61 16.35 0.90
CA SER A 172 11.57 15.99 1.89
C SER A 172 10.73 17.18 2.41
N GLY A 173 9.81 16.94 3.34
CA GLY A 173 8.95 17.97 3.95
C GLY A 173 9.68 19.15 4.64
N ASN A 174 11.00 19.04 4.85
CA ASN A 174 11.83 20.10 5.42
C ASN A 174 12.61 20.91 4.38
N ALA A 175 12.42 20.63 3.09
CA ALA A 175 13.00 21.42 2.01
C ALA A 175 12.53 22.88 2.05
N LYS A 176 13.34 23.78 1.48
CA LYS A 176 12.98 25.20 1.29
C LYS A 176 11.71 25.35 0.46
N TYR A 177 11.54 24.52 -0.57
CA TYR A 177 10.40 24.51 -1.48
C TYR A 177 9.69 23.15 -1.46
N PRO A 178 8.86 22.86 -0.43
CA PRO A 178 8.33 21.53 -0.22
C PRO A 178 7.06 21.22 -1.02
N CYS A 179 6.49 22.19 -1.75
CA CYS A 179 5.24 22.03 -2.49
C CYS A 179 5.45 21.28 -3.82
N LEU A 180 4.50 20.41 -4.15
CA LEU A 180 4.49 19.69 -5.43
C LEU A 180 4.18 20.64 -6.60
N TYR A 181 3.29 21.62 -6.42
CA TYR A 181 2.71 22.42 -7.50
C TYR A 181 3.32 23.82 -7.67
N CYS A 182 4.00 24.35 -6.66
CA CYS A 182 4.56 25.72 -6.70
C CYS A 182 5.93 25.82 -6.03
N LEU A 183 6.57 26.97 -6.23
CA LEU A 183 7.86 27.36 -5.66
C LEU A 183 7.71 28.21 -4.40
N GLN A 184 6.62 28.05 -3.65
CA GLN A 184 6.44 28.73 -2.38
C GLN A 184 7.45 28.24 -1.34
N GLN A 185 8.12 29.17 -0.66
CA GLN A 185 9.02 28.83 0.44
C GLN A 185 8.23 28.32 1.66
N LYS A 186 8.85 27.42 2.42
CA LYS A 186 8.28 26.90 3.66
C LYS A 186 8.12 28.03 4.68
N GLU A 187 6.86 28.43 4.89
CA GLU A 187 6.48 29.35 5.96
C GLU A 187 6.47 28.65 7.32
N LYS A 188 6.77 29.40 8.38
CA LYS A 188 6.72 28.86 9.75
C LYS A 188 5.32 29.00 10.37
N ASN A 189 4.64 30.11 10.12
CA ASN A 189 3.42 30.49 10.82
C ASN A 189 2.33 31.00 9.86
N PHE A 190 1.05 30.86 10.24
CA PHE A 190 -0.07 31.32 9.40
C PHE A 190 -0.15 32.85 9.27
N GLY A 191 0.40 33.61 10.22
CA GLY A 191 0.46 35.07 10.15
C GLY A 191 1.35 35.60 9.03
N SER A 192 2.38 34.84 8.62
CA SER A 192 3.25 35.16 7.48
C SER A 192 2.83 34.43 6.19
N PHE A 193 1.73 33.68 6.24
CA PHE A 193 1.31 32.88 5.11
C PHE A 193 0.78 33.78 3.98
N PRO A 194 1.37 33.71 2.77
CA PRO A 194 1.08 34.66 1.73
C PRO A 194 -0.38 34.61 1.26
N ALA A 195 -0.83 35.74 0.72
CA ALA A 195 -2.08 35.81 -0.01
C ALA A 195 -1.84 35.31 -1.43
N GLY A 196 -2.49 34.19 -1.79
CA GLY A 196 -2.49 33.65 -3.14
C GLY A 196 -1.48 32.51 -3.35
N VAL A 197 -1.58 31.91 -4.53
CA VAL A 197 -0.78 30.77 -4.94
C VAL A 197 0.60 31.27 -5.35
N GLY A 198 1.65 30.67 -4.78
CA GLY A 198 3.03 30.95 -5.17
C GLY A 198 3.29 30.67 -6.65
N GLU A 199 4.44 31.11 -7.15
CA GLU A 199 4.88 30.86 -8.53
C GLU A 199 4.73 29.38 -8.89
N LYS A 200 4.03 29.11 -10.00
CA LYS A 200 3.74 27.74 -10.44
C LYS A 200 5.04 27.02 -10.76
N ARG A 201 5.10 25.75 -10.40
CA ARG A 201 6.15 24.86 -10.89
C ARG A 201 5.78 24.47 -12.33
N GLU A 202 6.73 24.59 -13.25
CA GLU A 202 6.52 24.16 -14.64
C GLU A 202 7.02 22.74 -14.86
N HIS A 203 8.22 22.42 -14.35
CA HIS A 203 8.85 21.11 -14.50
C HIS A 203 9.62 20.69 -13.25
N TYR A 204 9.80 19.38 -13.08
CA TYR A 204 10.61 18.82 -12.00
C TYR A 204 12.09 18.68 -12.38
N HIS A 205 12.39 18.38 -13.66
CA HIS A 205 13.77 18.28 -14.20
C HIS A 205 14.64 19.52 -13.92
N MET A 206 14.06 20.73 -13.83
CA MET A 206 14.81 21.97 -13.64
C MET A 206 15.24 22.26 -12.19
N ASN A 207 14.81 21.46 -11.19
CA ASN A 207 15.24 21.66 -9.79
C ASN A 207 16.54 20.92 -9.45
N ILE A 208 17.16 20.27 -10.44
CA ILE A 208 18.54 19.81 -10.39
C ILE A 208 19.44 21.06 -10.47
N GLY A 209 19.62 21.80 -9.37
CA GLY A 209 20.69 22.79 -9.33
C GLY A 209 20.49 24.14 -8.63
N THR A 210 19.55 24.33 -7.70
CA THR A 210 19.60 25.58 -6.88
C THR A 210 20.32 25.38 -5.55
N SER A 211 21.63 25.64 -5.63
CA SER A 211 22.58 26.17 -4.62
C SER A 211 23.08 25.37 -3.40
N THR A 212 22.55 24.21 -3.00
CA THR A 212 23.17 23.43 -1.88
C THR A 212 23.06 21.90 -1.96
N GLY A 213 23.57 21.31 -3.05
CA GLY A 213 23.96 19.89 -3.07
C GLY A 213 22.92 18.92 -3.63
N GLN A 214 23.37 18.21 -4.67
CA GLN A 214 22.90 16.92 -5.23
C GLN A 214 21.39 16.66 -5.12
N GLY A 215 20.64 17.08 -6.15
CA GLY A 215 19.31 16.55 -6.42
C GLY A 215 19.44 15.30 -7.30
N HIS A 216 18.70 14.25 -6.98
CA HIS A 216 18.61 13.04 -7.79
C HIS A 216 17.43 13.16 -8.76
N GLU A 217 17.60 12.69 -10.00
CA GLU A 217 16.53 12.69 -11.00
C GLU A 217 15.52 11.60 -10.65
N GLY A 218 14.32 12.00 -10.23
CA GLY A 218 13.25 11.04 -9.93
C GLY A 218 12.60 10.48 -11.20
N CYS A 219 12.03 9.28 -11.13
CA CYS A 219 11.39 8.60 -12.26
C CYS A 219 10.20 9.31 -12.89
N LEU A 220 9.58 10.27 -12.18
CA LEU A 220 8.46 11.10 -12.65
C LEU A 220 8.87 12.54 -12.93
N SER A 221 10.16 12.84 -13.04
CA SER A 221 10.64 14.21 -13.27
C SER A 221 10.12 14.87 -14.56
N TRP A 222 9.64 14.05 -15.51
CA TRP A 222 9.13 14.43 -16.84
C TRP A 222 7.66 14.86 -16.88
N ILE A 223 6.91 14.64 -15.81
CA ILE A 223 5.47 14.96 -15.79
C ILE A 223 5.26 16.43 -15.45
N SER A 224 4.14 16.98 -15.92
CA SER A 224 3.66 18.30 -15.48
C SER A 224 3.00 18.19 -14.10
N PRO A 225 3.07 19.22 -13.24
CA PRO A 225 2.35 19.21 -11.96
C PRO A 225 0.85 18.98 -12.08
N GLU A 226 0.23 19.31 -13.22
CA GLU A 226 -1.18 19.04 -13.50
C GLU A 226 -1.52 17.55 -13.55
N GLN A 227 -0.54 16.70 -13.83
CA GLN A 227 -0.72 15.25 -13.85
C GLN A 227 -0.66 14.64 -12.44
N ILE A 228 -0.34 15.43 -11.42
CA ILE A 228 -0.34 14.96 -10.03
C ILE A 228 -1.75 15.07 -9.47
N VAL A 229 -2.21 13.98 -8.87
CA VAL A 229 -3.40 13.94 -8.04
C VAL A 229 -3.00 14.31 -6.63
N VAL A 230 -3.73 15.24 -6.02
CA VAL A 230 -3.50 15.60 -4.62
C VAL A 230 -3.79 14.39 -3.71
N PRO A 231 -2.87 14.03 -2.79
CA PRO A 231 -3.06 12.94 -1.84
C PRO A 231 -4.06 13.35 -0.75
N SER A 232 -5.34 13.37 -1.13
CA SER A 232 -6.42 13.98 -0.36
C SER A 232 -6.63 13.34 1.02
N LEU A 233 -6.34 12.03 1.13
CA LEU A 233 -6.41 11.31 2.39
C LEU A 233 -5.28 11.73 3.34
N HIS A 234 -4.02 11.60 2.89
CA HIS A 234 -2.87 11.97 3.70
C HIS A 234 -2.83 13.47 4.03
N LEU A 235 -3.40 14.31 3.15
CA LEU A 235 -3.61 15.74 3.36
C LEU A 235 -4.50 16.00 4.57
N LEU A 236 -5.73 15.45 4.56
CA LEU A 236 -6.70 15.61 5.65
C LEU A 236 -6.17 15.03 6.96
N MET A 237 -5.53 13.86 6.91
CA MET A 237 -4.93 13.23 8.08
C MET A 237 -3.91 14.16 8.77
N GLY A 238 -2.96 14.72 8.00
CA GLY A 238 -1.93 15.57 8.59
C GLY A 238 -2.45 16.92 9.07
N VAL A 239 -3.50 17.46 8.45
CA VAL A 239 -4.14 18.70 8.91
C VAL A 239 -4.92 18.45 10.20
N ALA A 240 -5.71 17.36 10.27
CA ALA A 240 -6.47 16.98 11.46
C ALA A 240 -5.56 16.68 12.65
N GLU A 241 -4.49 15.89 12.46
CA GLU A 241 -3.50 15.60 13.50
C GLU A 241 -2.85 16.87 14.06
N SER A 242 -2.57 17.86 13.22
CA SER A 242 -2.00 19.13 13.68
C SER A 242 -2.98 19.94 14.53
N LEU A 243 -4.29 19.84 14.27
CA LEU A 243 -5.33 20.47 15.08
C LEU A 243 -5.57 19.71 16.39
N PHE A 244 -5.48 18.39 16.36
CA PHE A 244 -5.50 17.54 17.55
C PHE A 244 -4.36 17.87 18.51
N ASP A 245 -3.13 17.95 18.00
CA ASP A 245 -1.96 18.35 18.77
C ASP A 245 -2.12 19.75 19.37
N HIS A 246 -2.71 20.68 18.61
CA HIS A 246 -3.03 22.02 19.11
C HIS A 246 -3.97 21.97 20.31
N LEU A 247 -5.12 21.30 20.19
CA LEU A 247 -6.13 21.22 21.26
C LEU A 247 -5.54 20.62 22.54
N ILE A 248 -4.77 19.54 22.44
CA ILE A 248 -4.14 18.93 23.61
C ILE A 248 -3.04 19.81 24.19
N SER A 249 -2.21 20.43 23.35
CA SER A 249 -1.17 21.37 23.82
C SER A 249 -1.79 22.50 24.63
N ARG A 250 -2.96 23.00 24.22
CA ARG A 250 -3.71 24.01 24.96
C ARG A 250 -4.18 23.48 26.32
N ILE A 251 -4.73 22.27 26.39
CA ILE A 251 -5.16 21.63 27.65
C ILE A 251 -3.98 21.50 28.63
N ILE A 252 -2.81 21.06 28.15
CA ILE A 252 -1.59 20.89 28.97
C ILE A 252 -1.11 22.23 29.52
N THR A 253 -1.10 23.28 28.68
CA THR A 253 -0.59 24.62 29.03
C THR A 253 -1.35 25.27 30.19
N ILE A 254 -2.63 24.94 30.42
CA ILE A 254 -3.39 25.48 31.56
C ILE A 254 -3.02 24.78 32.87
N LYS A 255 -2.93 23.44 32.89
CA LYS A 255 -2.68 22.70 34.15
C LYS A 255 -1.23 22.77 34.60
N ALA A 256 -0.29 22.99 33.69
CA ALA A 256 1.10 23.26 34.03
C ALA A 256 1.26 24.68 34.63
N VAL A 257 1.03 24.80 35.94
CA VAL A 257 1.55 25.91 36.73
C VAL A 257 3.06 25.66 36.93
N GLY A 258 3.87 25.95 35.91
CA GLY A 258 5.33 25.73 35.90
C GLY A 258 5.88 25.52 34.49
N ASP A 259 7.21 25.54 34.33
CA ASP A 259 7.96 25.32 33.07
C ASP A 259 7.80 23.88 32.54
N PHE A 260 6.58 23.47 32.23
CA PHE A 260 6.32 22.17 31.63
C PHE A 260 6.54 22.25 30.12
N ASN A 261 7.51 21.49 29.62
CA ASN A 261 7.79 21.40 28.19
C ASN A 261 6.69 20.61 27.49
N ILE A 262 5.88 21.28 26.66
CA ILE A 262 4.90 20.63 25.78
C ILE A 262 5.65 19.67 24.85
N PRO A 263 5.30 18.36 24.84
CA PRO A 263 5.98 17.41 23.99
C PRO A 263 5.70 17.68 22.50
N ASP A 264 6.70 17.43 21.67
CA ASP A 264 6.52 17.38 20.22
C ASP A 264 5.83 16.06 19.85
N PHE A 265 4.48 16.11 19.78
CA PHE A 265 3.66 14.95 19.48
C PHE A 265 3.99 14.29 18.14
N SER A 266 4.43 15.06 17.14
CA SER A 266 4.87 14.51 15.84
C SER A 266 6.10 13.61 16.02
N LYS A 267 7.09 14.04 16.79
CA LYS A 267 8.28 13.22 17.09
C LYS A 267 7.95 12.02 17.96
N LEU A 268 7.00 12.15 18.89
CA LEU A 268 6.52 11.01 19.69
C LEU A 268 5.85 9.96 18.80
N ARG A 269 4.98 10.38 17.86
CA ARG A 269 4.35 9.47 16.90
C ARG A 269 5.38 8.79 15.99
N GLU A 270 6.39 9.52 15.52
CA GLU A 270 7.49 8.96 14.73
C GLU A 270 8.27 7.89 15.52
N LYS A 271 8.69 8.20 16.75
CA LYS A 271 9.37 7.25 17.62
C LYS A 271 8.53 6.00 17.92
N ASN A 272 7.24 6.18 18.17
CA ASN A 272 6.34 5.06 18.42
C ASN A 272 6.08 4.24 17.15
N GLY A 273 6.12 4.87 15.97
CA GLY A 273 6.13 4.18 14.68
C GLY A 273 7.28 3.18 14.60
N HIS A 274 8.49 3.59 14.98
CA HIS A 274 9.64 2.68 15.04
C HIS A 274 9.46 1.54 16.06
N VAL A 275 8.74 1.78 17.17
CA VAL A 275 8.39 0.71 18.13
C VAL A 275 7.43 -0.30 17.52
N VAL A 276 6.43 0.17 16.76
CA VAL A 276 5.48 -0.70 16.05
C VAL A 276 6.23 -1.53 15.00
N GLU A 277 7.08 -0.91 14.20
CA GLU A 277 7.92 -1.59 13.19
C GLU A 277 8.83 -2.66 13.82
N ALA A 278 9.55 -2.32 14.90
CA ALA A 278 10.41 -3.26 15.62
C ALA A 278 9.62 -4.42 16.23
N ARG A 279 8.38 -4.18 16.69
CA ARG A 279 7.50 -5.24 17.21
C ARG A 279 7.00 -6.17 16.10
N GLU A 280 6.65 -5.63 14.93
CA GLU A 280 6.28 -6.43 13.77
C GLU A 280 7.46 -7.29 13.29
N GLU A 281 8.67 -6.73 13.26
CA GLU A 281 9.91 -7.45 12.95
C GLU A 281 10.13 -8.61 13.93
N LEU A 282 10.03 -8.37 15.24
CA LEU A 282 10.14 -9.41 16.26
C LEU A 282 9.11 -10.53 16.07
N GLU A 283 7.85 -10.19 15.80
CA GLU A 283 6.81 -11.20 15.58
C GLU A 283 7.10 -12.05 14.33
N ASN A 284 7.58 -11.43 13.25
CA ASN A 284 7.99 -12.15 12.04
C ASN A 284 9.14 -13.13 12.34
N GLU A 285 10.16 -12.72 13.11
CA GLU A 285 11.25 -13.61 13.49
C GLU A 285 10.79 -14.75 14.41
N ARG A 286 9.85 -14.50 15.33
CA ARG A 286 9.24 -15.53 16.18
C ARG A 286 8.43 -16.54 15.37
N GLU A 287 7.69 -16.10 14.36
CA GLU A 287 6.96 -16.98 13.44
C GLU A 287 7.95 -17.90 12.67
N LYS A 288 9.08 -17.36 12.19
CA LYS A 288 10.13 -18.17 11.53
C LYS A 288 10.72 -19.21 12.50
N LEU A 289 11.08 -18.81 13.71
CA LEU A 289 11.60 -19.73 14.74
C LEU A 289 10.60 -20.83 15.08
N ASN A 290 9.33 -20.47 15.26
CA ASN A 290 8.26 -21.45 15.53
C ASN A 290 8.09 -22.43 14.37
N SER A 291 8.17 -21.96 13.13
CA SER A 291 8.11 -22.83 11.95
C SER A 291 9.22 -23.88 11.97
N TRP A 292 10.46 -23.48 12.24
CA TRP A 292 11.59 -24.42 12.37
C TRP A 292 11.43 -25.40 13.53
N LYS A 293 10.95 -24.94 14.69
CA LYS A 293 10.67 -25.80 15.85
C LYS A 293 9.62 -26.86 15.53
N ILE A 294 8.54 -26.50 14.83
CA ILE A 294 7.51 -27.47 14.45
C ILE A 294 8.06 -28.50 13.46
N ILE A 295 8.91 -28.09 12.50
CA ILE A 295 9.58 -29.02 11.59
C ILE A 295 10.44 -30.01 12.40
N ALA A 296 11.28 -29.52 13.32
CA ALA A 296 12.12 -30.37 14.17
C ALA A 296 11.31 -31.32 15.06
N GLU A 297 10.21 -30.85 15.65
CA GLU A 297 9.32 -31.67 16.50
C GLU A 297 8.66 -32.78 15.70
N LYS A 298 8.10 -32.45 14.52
CA LYS A 298 7.52 -33.44 13.61
C LYS A 298 8.53 -34.49 13.19
N LEU A 299 9.76 -34.07 12.90
CA LEU A 299 10.84 -35.00 12.60
C LEU A 299 11.12 -35.92 13.81
N ARG A 300 11.35 -35.36 15.00
CA ARG A 300 11.63 -36.13 16.23
C ARG A 300 10.51 -37.09 16.62
N SER A 301 9.25 -36.72 16.38
CA SER A 301 8.08 -37.53 16.74
C SER A 301 7.95 -38.83 15.95
N GLY A 302 8.73 -39.02 14.88
CA GLY A 302 8.69 -40.24 14.08
C GLY A 302 7.33 -40.54 13.45
N ILE A 303 6.41 -39.56 13.36
CA ILE A 303 5.15 -39.68 12.61
C ILE A 303 5.48 -39.63 11.12
N LEU A 304 6.06 -40.72 10.66
CA LEU A 304 6.11 -41.11 9.27
C LEU A 304 5.02 -42.17 9.11
N PRO A 305 3.89 -41.89 8.46
CA PRO A 305 3.43 -42.91 7.54
C PRO A 305 4.62 -43.12 6.61
N ILE A 306 5.20 -44.32 6.62
CA ILE A 306 5.86 -44.84 5.44
C ILE A 306 4.79 -44.67 4.37
N ALA A 307 4.88 -43.60 3.58
CA ALA A 307 4.21 -43.57 2.31
C ALA A 307 4.94 -44.68 1.56
N GLU A 308 4.42 -45.91 1.63
CA GLU A 308 4.65 -46.88 0.57
C GLU A 308 4.42 -46.07 -0.70
N THR A 309 5.52 -45.76 -1.38
CA THR A 309 5.51 -45.05 -2.63
C THR A 309 4.60 -45.84 -3.55
N ARG A 310 3.34 -45.41 -3.69
CA ARG A 310 2.54 -45.76 -4.84
C ARG A 310 3.20 -45.04 -6.01
N TYR A 311 4.25 -45.63 -6.54
CA TYR A 311 4.57 -45.46 -7.94
C TYR A 311 3.30 -45.88 -8.69
N PRO A 312 2.63 -44.99 -9.44
CA PRO A 312 1.69 -45.47 -10.43
C PRO A 312 2.53 -46.29 -11.42
N ASP A 313 2.27 -47.59 -11.52
CA ASP A 313 2.85 -48.40 -12.58
C ASP A 313 2.52 -47.74 -13.92
N GLY A 314 3.54 -47.29 -14.66
CA GLY A 314 3.41 -46.61 -15.95
C GLY A 314 3.25 -45.10 -15.84
N ILE A 315 4.37 -44.38 -15.71
CA ILE A 315 4.44 -42.98 -16.12
C ILE A 315 4.73 -42.98 -17.62
N ASP A 316 3.75 -42.55 -18.41
CA ASP A 316 3.93 -42.26 -19.82
C ASP A 316 4.86 -41.04 -19.95
N GLU A 317 6.03 -41.22 -20.57
CA GLU A 317 7.08 -40.19 -20.74
C GLU A 317 6.53 -38.90 -21.39
N SER A 318 5.42 -38.99 -22.11
CA SER A 318 4.78 -37.84 -22.75
C SER A 318 4.13 -36.83 -21.79
N ASN A 319 3.91 -37.19 -20.51
CA ASN A 319 3.28 -36.32 -19.50
C ASN A 319 4.18 -35.97 -18.30
N ALA A 320 5.46 -36.35 -18.33
CA ALA A 320 6.39 -36.12 -17.21
C ALA A 320 6.60 -34.62 -16.89
N GLU A 321 6.55 -33.74 -17.89
CA GLU A 321 6.68 -32.29 -17.72
C GLU A 321 5.49 -31.66 -16.96
N GLU A 322 4.32 -32.30 -16.97
CA GLU A 322 3.10 -31.76 -16.32
C GLU A 322 3.03 -32.07 -14.81
N TRP A 323 3.81 -33.06 -14.34
CA TRP A 323 3.87 -33.52 -12.94
C TRP A 323 5.14 -33.11 -12.20
N MET A 324 6.03 -32.38 -12.87
CA MET A 324 7.42 -32.09 -12.49
C MET A 324 7.66 -31.25 -11.21
N GLY A 325 6.67 -31.10 -10.32
CA GLY A 325 6.81 -30.35 -9.07
C GLY A 325 6.00 -30.89 -7.88
N ASP A 326 5.36 -32.06 -8.00
CA ASP A 326 4.45 -32.57 -6.97
C ASP A 326 4.99 -33.79 -6.19
N ILE A 327 6.08 -34.42 -6.63
CA ILE A 327 6.63 -35.64 -6.00
C ILE A 327 8.14 -35.49 -5.78
N CYS A 328 8.54 -35.49 -4.51
CA CYS A 328 9.94 -35.52 -4.11
C CYS A 328 10.47 -36.95 -4.23
N GLY A 329 11.65 -37.14 -4.82
CA GLY A 329 12.29 -38.46 -4.95
C GLY A 329 12.80 -39.07 -3.65
N CYS A 330 12.61 -38.39 -2.50
CA CYS A 330 12.96 -38.95 -1.21
C CYS A 330 11.93 -39.99 -0.80
N SER A 331 12.40 -41.15 -0.34
CA SER A 331 11.58 -42.18 0.31
C SER A 331 10.77 -41.65 1.51
N THR A 332 11.18 -40.50 2.05
CA THR A 332 10.49 -39.76 3.10
C THR A 332 10.63 -38.26 2.84
N CYS A 333 9.58 -37.65 2.28
CA CYS A 333 9.57 -36.23 1.96
C CYS A 333 9.25 -35.38 3.21
N VAL A 334 10.27 -34.70 3.76
CA VAL A 334 10.13 -33.78 4.92
C VAL A 334 9.10 -32.68 4.65
N ALA A 335 9.06 -32.13 3.43
CA ALA A 335 8.11 -31.07 3.07
C ALA A 335 6.66 -31.57 3.02
N GLU A 336 6.44 -32.84 2.65
CA GLU A 336 5.11 -33.44 2.58
C GLU A 336 4.60 -33.87 3.96
N VAL A 337 5.48 -34.41 4.81
CA VAL A 337 5.16 -34.82 6.19
C VAL A 337 4.85 -33.61 7.07
N THR A 338 5.55 -32.50 6.85
CA THR A 338 5.42 -31.34 7.72
C THR A 338 4.26 -30.41 7.33
N ASP A 339 3.71 -30.51 6.11
CA ASP A 339 2.70 -29.56 5.57
C ASP A 339 3.15 -28.07 5.71
N LEU A 340 4.42 -27.86 6.01
CA LEU A 340 5.02 -26.61 6.46
C LEU A 340 6.10 -26.18 5.49
N VAL A 341 6.35 -24.88 5.52
CA VAL A 341 7.36 -24.28 4.69
C VAL A 341 8.53 -23.81 5.48
N ILE A 342 9.64 -24.04 4.82
CA ILE A 342 10.99 -23.93 5.31
C ILE A 342 11.32 -22.47 5.19
N PRO A 343 11.45 -21.75 6.31
CA PRO A 343 11.88 -20.36 6.28
C PRO A 343 13.27 -20.33 5.66
N SER A 344 13.47 -19.68 4.51
CA SER A 344 14.82 -19.48 3.96
C SER A 344 15.54 -18.42 4.77
N ARG A 345 16.88 -18.52 4.82
CA ARG A 345 17.71 -17.36 5.19
C ARG A 345 17.42 -16.28 4.14
N HIS A 346 17.04 -15.10 4.58
CA HIS A 346 17.10 -13.93 3.73
C HIS A 346 18.00 -12.96 4.46
N SER A 347 19.30 -13.04 4.18
CA SER A 347 20.15 -11.85 4.25
C SER A 347 20.06 -11.16 2.89
N SER A 348 20.00 -9.84 2.89
CA SER A 348 19.93 -8.97 1.71
C SER A 348 21.18 -9.01 0.80
N THR A 349 22.06 -10.00 0.96
CA THR A 349 23.46 -9.94 0.48
C THR A 349 23.91 -11.11 -0.40
N VAL A 350 23.08 -12.11 -0.71
CA VAL A 350 23.49 -13.26 -1.54
C VAL A 350 22.66 -13.35 -2.82
N THR A 351 23.35 -13.32 -3.96
CA THR A 351 22.85 -13.02 -5.32
C THR A 351 22.57 -14.24 -6.20
N SER A 352 22.52 -15.45 -5.66
CA SER A 352 22.26 -16.66 -6.43
C SER A 352 21.05 -17.40 -5.87
N GLU A 353 19.95 -17.35 -6.63
CA GLU A 353 18.79 -18.21 -6.50
C GLU A 353 19.26 -19.66 -6.54
N VAL A 354 19.06 -20.39 -5.46
CA VAL A 354 19.21 -21.83 -5.50
C VAL A 354 17.85 -22.43 -5.24
N PRO A 355 17.30 -23.15 -6.24
CA PRO A 355 15.93 -23.59 -6.19
C PRO A 355 15.71 -24.48 -4.99
N ASP A 356 14.53 -24.32 -4.39
CA ASP A 356 14.06 -25.14 -3.29
C ASP A 356 13.84 -26.62 -3.66
N TRP A 357 13.94 -26.90 -4.95
CA TRP A 357 13.93 -28.20 -5.60
C TRP A 357 15.22 -28.37 -6.40
N ILE A 358 15.85 -29.52 -6.27
CA ILE A 358 17.10 -29.85 -6.95
C ILE A 358 16.83 -31.09 -7.79
N TRP A 359 17.06 -30.97 -9.10
CA TRP A 359 17.05 -32.10 -10.01
C TRP A 359 18.33 -32.91 -9.79
N SER A 360 18.22 -34.23 -9.82
CA SER A 360 19.39 -35.11 -9.90
C SER A 360 19.35 -35.86 -11.21
N ASP A 361 20.32 -35.62 -12.07
CA ASP A 361 20.51 -36.38 -13.32
C ASP A 361 20.80 -37.86 -13.04
N ALA A 362 21.49 -38.17 -11.93
CA ALA A 362 21.80 -39.55 -11.53
C ALA A 362 20.55 -40.36 -11.16
N LYS A 363 19.53 -39.70 -10.58
CA LYS A 363 18.27 -40.35 -10.16
C LYS A 363 17.10 -40.08 -11.11
N GLN A 364 17.25 -39.14 -12.05
CA GLN A 364 16.17 -38.64 -12.92
C GLN A 364 14.95 -38.18 -12.09
N MET A 365 15.18 -37.48 -10.98
CA MET A 365 14.13 -37.06 -10.04
C MET A 365 14.43 -35.71 -9.38
N TRP A 366 13.36 -35.03 -8.95
CA TRP A 366 13.42 -33.79 -8.18
C TRP A 366 13.40 -34.05 -6.66
N PHE A 367 14.20 -33.31 -5.92
CA PHE A 367 14.31 -33.40 -4.46
C PHE A 367 14.13 -32.04 -3.80
N HIS A 368 13.44 -31.96 -2.66
CA HIS A 368 13.44 -30.71 -1.89
C HIS A 368 14.82 -30.47 -1.26
N SER A 369 15.28 -29.23 -1.26
CA SER A 369 16.55 -28.82 -0.64
C SER A 369 16.69 -29.31 0.82
N VAL A 370 15.65 -29.21 1.64
CA VAL A 370 15.69 -29.74 3.02
C VAL A 370 15.80 -31.25 3.10
N CYS A 371 15.22 -31.97 2.13
CA CYS A 371 15.27 -33.42 2.13
C CYS A 371 16.66 -33.93 1.74
N LEU A 372 17.45 -33.07 1.10
CA LEU A 372 18.88 -33.24 0.86
C LEU A 372 19.76 -32.67 1.96
N GLY A 373 19.18 -32.13 3.05
CA GLY A 373 19.96 -31.45 4.08
C GLY A 373 20.64 -30.20 3.51
N LEU A 374 19.89 -29.35 2.81
CA LEU A 374 20.35 -28.08 2.26
C LEU A 374 19.46 -26.97 2.80
N THR A 375 19.65 -26.73 4.08
CA THR A 375 18.83 -25.81 4.89
C THR A 375 19.28 -24.35 4.79
N SER A 376 20.57 -24.10 4.45
CA SER A 376 21.16 -22.76 4.33
C SER A 376 21.47 -22.37 2.89
N ASP A 377 21.45 -21.07 2.57
CA ASP A 377 21.80 -20.57 1.22
C ASP A 377 23.21 -21.00 0.79
N GLN A 378 24.18 -20.98 1.72
CA GLN A 378 25.55 -21.44 1.45
C GLN A 378 25.60 -22.93 1.08
N SER A 379 24.87 -23.78 1.82
CA SER A 379 24.79 -25.21 1.48
C SER A 379 24.15 -25.44 0.12
N ARG A 380 23.20 -24.59 -0.27
CA ARG A 380 22.52 -24.67 -1.56
C ARG A 380 23.44 -24.22 -2.70
N ILE A 381 24.17 -23.12 -2.52
CA ILE A 381 25.06 -22.55 -3.56
C ILE A 381 26.26 -23.46 -3.84
N ALA A 382 26.69 -24.22 -2.83
CA ALA A 382 27.79 -25.17 -2.97
C ALA A 382 27.44 -26.41 -3.83
N LEU A 383 26.18 -26.61 -4.22
CA LEU A 383 25.81 -27.70 -5.13
C LEU A 383 26.05 -27.34 -6.58
N ASP A 384 26.89 -28.13 -7.23
CA ASP A 384 26.97 -28.21 -8.68
C ASP A 384 25.79 -29.06 -9.20
N VAL A 385 24.74 -28.37 -9.69
CA VAL A 385 23.45 -28.98 -10.03
C VAL A 385 23.56 -29.98 -11.18
N GLU A 386 24.54 -29.80 -12.08
CA GLU A 386 24.69 -30.63 -13.29
C GLU A 386 25.35 -32.00 -13.03
N ASN A 387 25.88 -32.26 -11.83
CA ASN A 387 26.59 -33.52 -11.52
C ASN A 387 26.27 -34.10 -10.13
N TYR A 388 25.17 -33.67 -9.50
CA TYR A 388 24.85 -34.10 -8.14
C TYR A 388 24.17 -35.49 -8.08
N ASP A 389 24.89 -36.48 -7.58
CA ASP A 389 24.32 -37.76 -7.11
C ASP A 389 24.01 -37.66 -5.60
N PRO A 390 22.72 -37.48 -5.22
CA PRO A 390 22.34 -37.25 -3.83
C PRO A 390 22.60 -38.49 -2.99
N GLN A 391 23.63 -38.45 -2.16
CA GLN A 391 23.66 -39.31 -0.97
C GLN A 391 22.58 -38.79 -0.01
N MET A 392 21.50 -39.55 0.13
CA MET A 392 20.40 -39.19 1.03
C MET A 392 20.94 -38.99 2.45
N PRO A 393 20.85 -37.78 3.02
CA PRO A 393 21.28 -37.56 4.38
C PRO A 393 20.43 -38.44 5.31
N THR A 394 21.06 -38.94 6.36
CA THR A 394 20.30 -39.59 7.43
C THR A 394 19.32 -38.59 8.03
N PHE A 395 18.25 -39.11 8.61
CA PHE A 395 17.29 -38.28 9.33
C PHE A 395 17.94 -37.43 10.42
N GLU A 396 18.96 -38.01 11.07
CA GLU A 396 19.80 -37.34 12.07
C GLU A 396 20.58 -36.16 11.48
N ASN A 397 21.12 -36.31 10.26
CA ASN A 397 21.79 -35.21 9.56
C ASN A 397 20.84 -34.06 9.22
N ILE A 398 19.63 -34.37 8.73
CA ILE A 398 18.61 -33.35 8.44
C ILE A 398 18.20 -32.64 9.74
N LEU A 399 17.98 -33.38 10.82
CA LEU A 399 17.59 -32.83 12.11
C LEU A 399 18.70 -31.94 12.70
N ASN A 400 19.96 -32.34 12.59
CA ASN A 400 21.11 -31.56 13.05
C ASN A 400 21.19 -30.22 12.32
N GLN A 401 20.98 -30.21 11.01
CA GLN A 401 20.94 -28.97 10.26
C GLN A 401 19.76 -28.06 10.62
N ILE A 402 18.58 -28.64 10.85
CA ILE A 402 17.42 -27.88 11.32
C ILE A 402 17.69 -27.27 12.69
N ASN A 403 18.39 -27.99 13.58
CA ASN A 403 18.80 -27.42 14.87
C ASN A 403 19.73 -26.22 14.69
N VAL A 404 20.65 -26.23 13.72
CA VAL A 404 21.49 -25.06 13.37
C VAL A 404 20.62 -23.88 12.91
N GLU A 405 19.59 -24.11 12.09
CA GLU A 405 18.66 -23.05 11.69
C GLU A 405 17.79 -22.54 12.86
N ILE A 406 17.42 -23.41 13.81
CA ILE A 406 16.74 -23.01 15.05
C ILE A 406 17.65 -22.09 15.87
N GLU A 407 18.93 -22.43 16.04
CA GLU A 407 19.90 -21.60 16.77
C GLU A 407 20.08 -20.23 16.10
N TRP A 408 20.21 -20.21 14.78
CA TRP A 408 20.29 -18.96 14.02
C TRP A 408 19.02 -18.12 14.15
N ALA A 409 17.84 -18.69 13.91
CA ALA A 409 16.57 -17.98 14.03
C ALA A 409 16.35 -17.45 15.45
N ASN A 410 16.79 -18.21 16.46
CA ASN A 410 16.75 -17.76 17.85
C ASN A 410 17.69 -16.58 18.10
N SER A 411 18.86 -16.53 17.45
CA SER A 411 19.77 -15.38 17.51
C SER A 411 19.18 -14.12 16.86
N GLU A 412 18.43 -14.26 15.76
CA GLU A 412 17.73 -13.14 15.12
C GLU A 412 16.57 -12.62 15.98
N VAL A 413 15.80 -13.52 16.62
CA VAL A 413 14.80 -13.13 17.62
C VAL A 413 15.45 -12.32 18.74
N GLN A 414 16.59 -12.75 19.28
CA GLN A 414 17.30 -12.01 20.33
C GLN A 414 17.78 -10.62 19.87
N LYS A 415 18.24 -10.49 18.62
CA LYS A 415 18.60 -9.19 18.04
C LYS A 415 17.39 -8.27 17.93
N ALA A 416 16.27 -8.79 17.42
CA ALA A 416 15.02 -8.05 17.29
C ALA A 416 14.45 -7.63 18.66
N GLU A 417 14.53 -8.50 19.67
CA GLU A 417 14.15 -8.18 21.06
C GLU A 417 15.01 -7.04 21.61
N LYS A 418 16.33 -7.11 21.45
CA LYS A 418 17.25 -6.05 21.87
C LYS A 418 16.94 -4.71 21.18
N GLN A 419 16.69 -4.73 19.87
CA GLN A 419 16.30 -3.53 19.11
C GLN A 419 14.98 -2.94 19.60
N LEU A 420 14.00 -3.79 19.89
CA LEU A 420 12.72 -3.36 20.47
C LEU A 420 12.93 -2.71 21.85
N ASP A 421 13.73 -3.32 22.73
CA ASP A 421 14.03 -2.77 24.05
C ASP A 421 14.78 -1.42 23.97
N GLU A 422 15.77 -1.32 23.08
CA GLU A 422 16.48 -0.06 22.82
C GLU A 422 15.52 1.02 22.31
N THR A 423 14.56 0.66 21.45
CA THR A 423 13.58 1.60 20.90
C THR A 423 12.54 2.01 21.95
N LEU A 424 12.07 1.06 22.78
CA LEU A 424 11.18 1.32 23.91
C LEU A 424 11.82 2.23 24.95
N SER A 425 13.11 2.04 25.26
CA SER A 425 13.84 2.92 26.20
C SER A 425 13.92 4.37 25.73
N LYS A 426 13.87 4.61 24.40
CA LYS A 426 13.86 5.94 23.78
C LYS A 426 12.45 6.56 23.71
N LEU A 427 11.41 5.74 23.91
CA LEU A 427 10.00 6.14 23.95
C LEU A 427 9.63 6.59 25.37
N ASN A 428 10.20 7.70 25.83
CA ASN A 428 9.69 8.40 27.01
C ASN A 428 8.33 9.00 26.69
N LEU A 429 7.26 8.22 26.84
CA LEU A 429 5.90 8.77 26.93
C LEU A 429 5.84 9.58 28.23
N PRO A 430 5.57 10.89 28.18
CA PRO A 430 5.48 11.69 29.40
C PRO A 430 4.24 11.23 30.16
N LYS A 431 4.42 10.36 31.18
CA LYS A 431 3.33 9.90 32.05
C LYS A 431 2.63 11.10 32.69
N GLU A 432 3.40 12.16 32.94
CA GLU A 432 2.94 13.44 33.45
C GLU A 432 1.91 14.12 32.55
N VAL A 433 1.93 13.88 31.23
CA VAL A 433 0.93 14.40 30.28
C VAL A 433 -0.30 13.51 30.22
N THR A 434 -0.09 12.19 30.14
CA THR A 434 -1.19 11.25 30.01
C THR A 434 -2.04 11.16 31.27
N ASP A 435 -1.48 11.43 32.44
CA ASP A 435 -2.19 11.28 33.71
C ASP A 435 -3.01 12.53 34.10
N LEU A 436 -2.92 13.62 33.33
CA LEU A 436 -3.73 14.82 33.55
C LEU A 436 -5.23 14.49 33.37
N PRO A 437 -6.10 14.77 34.37
CA PRO A 437 -7.52 14.42 34.30
C PRO A 437 -8.26 15.00 33.08
N ALA A 438 -7.89 16.21 32.65
CA ALA A 438 -8.49 16.84 31.48
C ALA A 438 -8.03 16.25 30.15
N VAL A 439 -6.76 15.82 30.07
CA VAL A 439 -6.25 15.08 28.92
C VAL A 439 -6.95 13.72 28.82
N ASN A 440 -7.16 13.05 29.97
CA ASN A 440 -7.95 11.82 30.03
C ASN A 440 -9.42 12.01 29.64
N ALA A 441 -10.06 13.09 30.09
CA ALA A 441 -11.42 13.43 29.67
C ALA A 441 -11.49 13.67 28.15
N PHE A 442 -10.53 14.41 27.60
CA PHE A 442 -10.40 14.61 26.16
C PHE A 442 -10.26 13.29 25.40
N PHE A 443 -9.35 12.40 25.83
CA PHE A 443 -9.18 11.08 25.23
C PHE A 443 -10.45 10.22 25.31
N LYS A 444 -11.16 10.22 26.44
CA LYS A 444 -12.43 9.48 26.60
C LYS A 444 -13.49 9.93 25.60
N VAL A 445 -13.55 11.22 25.27
CA VAL A 445 -14.48 11.71 24.25
C VAL A 445 -14.06 11.25 22.86
N PHE A 446 -12.78 11.34 22.52
CA PHE A 446 -12.25 10.87 21.24
C PHE A 446 -12.38 9.35 21.05
N GLU A 447 -12.27 8.58 22.12
CA GLU A 447 -12.51 7.13 22.16
C GLU A 447 -13.93 6.76 21.70
N LYS A 448 -14.94 7.56 22.06
CA LYS A 448 -16.33 7.37 21.59
C LYS A 448 -16.47 7.49 20.07
N PHE A 449 -15.48 8.10 19.41
CA PHE A 449 -15.41 8.27 17.95
C PHE A 449 -14.29 7.44 17.29
N GLY A 450 -13.75 6.43 17.99
CA GLY A 450 -12.79 5.47 17.44
C GLY A 450 -11.31 5.86 17.58
N ALA A 451 -11.02 6.99 18.24
CA ALA A 451 -9.66 7.45 18.53
C ALA A 451 -9.22 7.02 19.94
N TYR A 452 -8.82 5.75 20.07
CA TYR A 452 -8.33 5.18 21.33
C TYR A 452 -7.08 5.89 21.86
N ARG A 453 -6.95 5.98 23.19
CA ARG A 453 -5.78 6.61 23.85
C ARG A 453 -4.44 6.00 23.40
N SER A 454 -4.40 4.70 23.14
CA SER A 454 -3.22 4.00 22.60
C SER A 454 -2.78 4.52 21.22
N LEU A 455 -3.72 5.10 20.45
CA LEU A 455 -3.50 5.61 19.10
C LEU A 455 -3.02 7.05 19.09
N TRP A 456 -3.13 7.81 20.19
CA TRP A 456 -2.73 9.22 20.20
C TRP A 456 -1.23 9.42 19.96
N PHE A 457 -0.46 8.43 20.38
CA PHE A 457 0.97 8.34 20.16
C PHE A 457 1.30 7.51 18.91
N GLN A 458 0.31 7.08 18.13
CA GLN A 458 0.46 6.48 16.82
C GLN A 458 -0.08 7.46 15.76
N ARG A 459 0.18 7.20 14.48
CA ARG A 459 -0.53 7.93 13.43
C ARG A 459 -1.97 7.46 13.37
N PHE A 460 -2.90 8.39 13.21
CA PHE A 460 -4.29 8.01 12.99
C PHE A 460 -4.44 7.39 11.60
N THR A 461 -5.28 6.38 11.48
CA THR A 461 -5.66 5.84 10.17
C THR A 461 -6.64 6.78 9.47
N GLY A 462 -6.72 6.71 8.14
CA GLY A 462 -7.69 7.47 7.35
C GLY A 462 -9.13 7.29 7.85
N ASN A 463 -9.52 6.05 8.19
CA ASN A 463 -10.85 5.75 8.73
C ASN A 463 -11.13 6.44 10.07
N GLN A 464 -10.15 6.52 10.96
CA GLN A 464 -10.31 7.20 12.25
C GLN A 464 -10.48 8.69 12.07
N ILE A 465 -9.63 9.33 11.25
CA ILE A 465 -9.76 10.75 10.92
C ILE A 465 -11.14 11.03 10.33
N GLN A 466 -11.62 10.18 9.40
CA GLN A 466 -12.95 10.34 8.83
C GLN A 466 -14.07 10.24 9.85
N GLN A 467 -14.01 9.30 10.79
CA GLN A 467 -15.03 9.15 11.82
C GLN A 467 -15.06 10.35 12.77
N ILE A 468 -13.90 10.84 13.18
CA ILE A 468 -13.77 12.03 14.04
C ILE A 468 -14.28 13.26 13.30
N LEU A 469 -13.84 13.49 12.06
CA LEU A 469 -14.28 14.65 11.29
C LEU A 469 -15.79 14.59 10.98
N LYS A 470 -16.35 13.41 10.70
CA LYS A 470 -17.80 13.23 10.58
C LYS A 470 -18.55 13.53 11.87
N SER A 471 -17.95 13.31 13.04
CA SER A 471 -18.59 13.63 14.32
C SER A 471 -18.55 15.11 14.68
N THR A 472 -17.80 15.92 13.95
CA THR A 472 -17.83 17.39 14.11
C THR A 472 -19.07 18.02 13.47
N ILE A 473 -19.69 17.33 12.50
CA ILE A 473 -20.83 17.81 11.74
C ILE A 473 -22.12 17.25 12.36
N PRO A 474 -23.08 18.11 12.76
CA PRO A 474 -24.37 17.64 13.23
C PRO A 474 -25.17 17.00 12.09
N THR A 475 -25.85 15.90 12.38
CA THR A 475 -26.78 15.25 11.43
C THR A 475 -28.06 14.86 12.16
N GLU A 476 -29.15 14.62 11.44
CA GLU A 476 -30.41 14.14 12.04
C GLU A 476 -30.20 12.87 12.90
N LYS A 477 -29.30 11.98 12.47
CA LYS A 477 -28.96 10.73 13.19
C LYS A 477 -27.92 10.93 14.30
N ARG A 478 -27.22 12.06 14.33
CA ARG A 478 -26.17 12.40 15.32
C ARG A 478 -26.26 13.90 15.66
N PRO A 479 -27.21 14.29 16.53
CA PRO A 479 -27.37 15.69 16.91
C PRO A 479 -26.23 16.19 17.80
N TYR A 480 -25.54 15.29 18.51
CA TYR A 480 -24.41 15.62 19.37
C TYR A 480 -23.09 15.56 18.59
N THR A 481 -22.34 16.66 18.61
CA THR A 481 -21.06 16.79 17.92
C THR A 481 -19.90 16.50 18.86
N LEU A 482 -18.69 16.31 18.30
CA LEU A 482 -17.45 16.27 19.07
C LEU A 482 -17.35 17.46 20.03
N ARG A 483 -17.70 18.66 19.55
CA ARG A 483 -17.72 19.89 20.36
C ARG A 483 -18.70 19.77 21.53
N SER A 484 -19.95 19.36 21.30
CA SER A 484 -20.92 19.27 22.40
C SER A 484 -20.49 18.25 23.44
N LYS A 485 -19.89 17.11 23.02
CA LYS A 485 -19.39 16.09 23.95
C LYS A 485 -18.16 16.53 24.74
N LEU A 486 -17.23 17.25 24.11
CA LEU A 486 -16.09 17.82 24.85
C LEU A 486 -16.55 18.86 25.87
N LEU A 487 -17.53 19.70 25.52
CA LEU A 487 -18.06 20.73 26.40
C LEU A 487 -19.00 20.17 27.48
N GLU A 488 -19.41 18.89 27.42
CA GLU A 488 -20.15 18.22 28.49
C GLU A 488 -19.22 17.74 29.63
N GLU A 489 -17.94 17.48 29.36
CA GLU A 489 -16.99 16.94 30.34
C GLU A 489 -16.56 18.00 31.38
N ASP A 490 -16.80 17.72 32.65
CA ASP A 490 -16.58 18.68 33.75
C ASP A 490 -15.12 19.16 33.87
N GLU A 491 -14.15 18.28 33.58
CA GLU A 491 -12.74 18.65 33.54
C GLU A 491 -12.42 19.67 32.44
N ILE A 492 -13.10 19.58 31.29
CA ILE A 492 -12.92 20.51 30.17
C ILE A 492 -13.65 21.83 30.45
N LYS A 493 -14.89 21.77 30.96
CA LYS A 493 -15.63 22.97 31.40
C LYS A 493 -14.84 23.77 32.43
N GLY A 494 -14.35 23.09 33.47
CA GLY A 494 -13.55 23.72 34.51
C GLY A 494 -12.23 24.30 34.00
N LEU A 495 -11.68 23.82 32.87
CA LEU A 495 -10.53 24.47 32.22
C LEU A 495 -10.92 25.72 31.44
N LEU A 496 -12.07 25.72 30.76
CA LEU A 496 -12.57 26.89 30.05
C LEU A 496 -12.90 28.02 31.02
N GLU A 497 -13.48 27.70 32.18
CA GLU A 497 -13.82 28.67 33.24
C GLU A 497 -12.58 29.24 33.96
N ARG A 498 -11.54 28.42 34.17
CA ARG A 498 -10.31 28.82 34.91
C ARG A 498 -9.15 29.22 34.00
N GLY A 499 -9.33 29.15 32.69
CA GLY A 499 -8.27 29.36 31.71
C GLY A 499 -7.74 30.79 31.71
N LYS A 500 -6.49 30.97 31.27
CA LYS A 500 -5.94 32.31 31.01
C LYS A 500 -6.77 33.02 29.92
N PRO A 501 -6.85 34.37 29.95
CA PRO A 501 -7.52 35.13 28.90
C PRO A 501 -7.07 34.69 27.49
N GLY A 502 -8.03 34.48 26.58
CA GLY A 502 -7.78 34.02 25.21
C GLY A 502 -7.65 32.50 25.02
N PHE A 503 -7.63 31.69 26.10
CA PHE A 503 -7.65 30.23 25.94
C PHE A 503 -8.95 29.72 25.33
N ASP A 504 -10.10 30.17 25.85
CA ASP A 504 -11.40 29.73 25.36
C ASP A 504 -11.56 30.08 23.87
N GLU A 505 -11.09 31.27 23.47
CA GLU A 505 -11.09 31.70 22.08
C GLU A 505 -10.23 30.78 21.19
N GLU A 506 -8.95 30.54 21.53
CA GLU A 506 -8.07 29.66 20.75
C GLU A 506 -8.58 28.20 20.72
N PHE A 507 -9.08 27.68 21.85
CA PHE A 507 -9.62 26.33 21.94
C PHE A 507 -10.89 26.18 21.10
N SER A 508 -11.81 27.15 21.19
CA SER A 508 -13.03 27.21 20.39
C SER A 508 -12.72 27.35 18.89
N GLN A 509 -11.72 28.16 18.52
CA GLN A 509 -11.23 28.26 17.14
C GLN A 509 -10.65 26.93 16.64
N GLY A 510 -9.90 26.20 17.48
CA GLY A 510 -9.40 24.87 17.14
C GLY A 510 -10.51 23.84 16.86
N LEU A 511 -11.57 23.86 17.67
CA LEU A 511 -12.76 23.03 17.44
C LEU A 511 -13.53 23.43 16.18
N GLU A 512 -13.64 24.73 15.92
CA GLU A 512 -14.27 25.24 14.70
C GLU A 512 -13.45 24.88 13.45
N ALA A 513 -12.11 24.93 13.52
CA ALA A 513 -11.25 24.48 12.44
C ALA A 513 -11.46 22.99 12.10
N LEU A 514 -11.64 22.13 13.12
CA LEU A 514 -11.98 20.72 12.91
C LEU A 514 -13.36 20.54 12.26
N ARG A 515 -14.34 21.35 12.64
CA ARG A 515 -15.67 21.35 12.01
C ARG A 515 -15.60 21.71 10.53
N VAL A 516 -14.92 22.80 10.19
CA VAL A 516 -14.72 23.24 8.81
C VAL A 516 -13.93 22.19 8.00
N LEU A 517 -12.95 21.53 8.61
CA LEU A 517 -12.23 20.42 7.99
C LEU A 517 -13.15 19.21 7.73
N GLY A 518 -14.13 18.97 8.61
CA GLY A 518 -15.22 18.02 8.39
C GLY A 518 -16.04 18.35 7.15
N ASP A 519 -16.45 19.62 7.00
CA ASP A 519 -17.19 20.08 5.81
C ASP A 519 -16.36 19.84 4.54
N ILE A 520 -15.09 20.22 4.54
CA ILE A 520 -14.15 19.98 3.42
C ILE A 520 -14.07 18.49 3.09
N GLN A 521 -13.90 17.63 4.10
CA GLN A 521 -13.84 16.18 3.90
C GLN A 521 -15.12 15.62 3.26
N SER A 522 -16.28 16.17 3.61
CA SER A 522 -17.56 15.70 3.04
C SER A 522 -17.63 15.88 1.52
N ILE A 523 -16.92 16.89 1.00
CA ILE A 523 -16.81 17.19 -0.43
C ILE A 523 -15.75 16.31 -1.12
N PHE A 524 -14.78 15.74 -0.39
CA PHE A 524 -13.71 14.87 -0.90
C PHE A 524 -14.20 13.45 -1.25
N SER A 525 -15.38 13.35 -1.87
CA SER A 525 -15.96 12.10 -2.32
C SER A 525 -15.49 11.73 -3.74
N SER A 526 -15.59 10.45 -4.08
CA SER A 526 -15.23 9.93 -5.41
C SER A 526 -16.35 10.18 -6.42
N LYS A 527 -16.68 11.46 -6.64
CA LYS A 527 -17.72 11.91 -7.59
C LYS A 527 -17.24 13.14 -8.35
N THR A 528 -17.96 13.46 -9.43
CA THR A 528 -17.85 14.77 -10.09
C THR A 528 -18.51 15.81 -9.19
N LEU A 529 -17.82 16.91 -8.94
CA LEU A 529 -18.31 18.02 -8.14
C LEU A 529 -19.13 18.96 -9.02
N SER A 530 -20.28 19.38 -8.51
CA SER A 530 -21.06 20.48 -9.08
C SER A 530 -20.37 21.83 -8.84
N GLY A 531 -20.76 22.85 -9.61
CA GLY A 531 -20.25 24.22 -9.42
C GLY A 531 -20.53 24.76 -8.00
N ASP A 532 -21.68 24.41 -7.43
CA ASP A 532 -22.05 24.80 -6.07
C ASP A 532 -21.16 24.13 -5.01
N GLU A 533 -20.85 22.85 -5.17
CA GLU A 533 -19.93 22.13 -4.28
C GLU A 533 -18.50 22.67 -4.36
N ILE A 534 -18.04 23.08 -5.55
CA ILE A 534 -16.74 23.73 -5.72
C ILE A 534 -16.73 25.09 -5.02
N LEU A 535 -17.82 25.85 -5.11
CA LEU A 535 -17.95 27.14 -4.44
C LEU A 535 -18.01 26.99 -2.92
N GLU A 536 -18.73 25.99 -2.42
CA GLU A 536 -18.77 25.64 -1.01
C GLU A 536 -17.39 25.25 -0.49
N LEU A 537 -16.67 24.38 -1.22
CA LEU A 537 -15.30 23.99 -0.89
C LEU A 537 -14.39 25.22 -0.75
N LYS A 538 -14.45 26.15 -1.70
CA LYS A 538 -13.67 27.39 -1.67
C LYS A 538 -13.98 28.25 -0.45
N ARG A 539 -15.26 28.38 -0.10
CA ARG A 539 -15.70 29.11 1.10
C ARG A 539 -15.18 28.45 2.38
N SER A 540 -15.29 27.13 2.48
CA SER A 540 -14.79 26.36 3.63
C SER A 540 -13.27 26.45 3.77
N ILE A 541 -12.52 26.37 2.67
CA ILE A 541 -11.06 26.57 2.68
C ILE A 541 -10.69 27.99 3.09
N HIS A 542 -11.41 29.01 2.60
CA HIS A 542 -11.18 30.40 2.99
C HIS A 542 -11.46 30.62 4.50
N LEU A 543 -12.56 30.07 5.00
CA LEU A 543 -12.91 30.12 6.42
C LEU A 543 -11.84 29.42 7.27
N LEU A 544 -11.41 28.22 6.88
CA LEU A 544 -10.33 27.49 7.55
C LEU A 544 -9.06 28.36 7.58
N LYS A 545 -8.64 28.93 6.44
CA LYS A 545 -7.46 29.82 6.36
C LYS A 545 -7.54 30.98 7.35
N ASN A 546 -8.71 31.58 7.53
CA ASN A 546 -8.91 32.70 8.47
C ASN A 546 -8.84 32.23 9.93
N ILE A 547 -9.47 31.10 10.27
CA ILE A 547 -9.39 30.51 11.62
C ILE A 547 -7.93 30.16 11.96
N MET A 548 -7.20 29.53 11.03
CA MET A 548 -5.81 29.12 11.26
C MET A 548 -4.87 30.30 11.57
N LYS A 549 -5.15 31.52 11.09
CA LYS A 549 -4.37 32.72 11.43
C LYS A 549 -4.47 33.09 12.92
N GLY A 550 -5.56 32.72 13.59
CA GLY A 550 -5.74 32.90 15.04
C GLY A 550 -4.99 31.87 15.89
N LEU A 551 -4.67 30.70 15.32
CA LEU A 551 -4.07 29.58 16.05
C LEU A 551 -2.54 29.68 16.13
N LYS A 552 -2.03 30.39 17.14
CA LYS A 552 -0.59 30.72 17.28
C LYS A 552 0.36 29.52 17.35
N THR A 553 -0.09 28.38 17.85
CA THR A 553 0.78 27.19 18.02
C THR A 553 0.79 26.27 16.80
N VAL A 554 -0.09 26.50 15.81
CA VAL A 554 -0.12 25.66 14.60
C VAL A 554 0.83 26.23 13.55
N LYS A 555 1.74 25.38 13.08
CA LYS A 555 2.68 25.72 12.01
C LYS A 555 2.08 25.40 10.65
N VAL A 556 2.47 26.17 9.64
CA VAL A 556 2.10 25.90 8.25
C VAL A 556 2.89 24.68 7.77
N SER A 557 2.24 23.52 7.78
CA SER A 557 2.80 22.33 7.14
C SER A 557 2.63 22.43 5.62
N HIS A 558 3.44 21.67 4.87
CA HIS A 558 3.23 21.53 3.43
C HIS A 558 1.83 20.98 3.07
N LYS A 559 1.20 20.19 3.96
CA LYS A 559 -0.17 19.69 3.81
C LYS A 559 -1.17 20.83 3.96
N PHE A 560 -0.99 21.73 4.93
CA PHE A 560 -1.81 22.94 5.00
C PHE A 560 -1.70 23.77 3.73
N HIS A 561 -0.48 24.01 3.24
CA HIS A 561 -0.30 24.78 2.02
C HIS A 561 -1.00 24.15 0.80
N LEU A 562 -0.85 22.84 0.59
CA LEU A 562 -1.55 22.10 -0.46
C LEU A 562 -3.07 22.23 -0.35
N LEU A 563 -3.61 22.08 0.87
CA LEU A 563 -5.05 22.20 1.12
C LEU A 563 -5.57 23.61 0.85
N LEU A 564 -4.86 24.63 1.31
CA LEU A 564 -5.35 26.01 1.29
C LEU A 564 -5.19 26.68 -0.08
N GLU A 565 -4.14 26.36 -0.83
CA GLU A 565 -3.81 27.06 -2.08
C GLU A 565 -4.11 26.22 -3.34
N HIS A 566 -3.91 24.91 -3.31
CA HIS A 566 -3.96 24.08 -4.52
C HIS A 566 -5.24 23.27 -4.67
N VAL A 567 -5.82 22.77 -3.58
CA VAL A 567 -7.09 22.02 -3.65
C VAL A 567 -8.21 22.80 -4.34
N PRO A 568 -8.42 24.11 -4.11
CA PRO A 568 -9.43 24.88 -4.84
C PRO A 568 -9.22 24.88 -6.36
N GLN A 569 -7.97 25.04 -6.81
CA GLN A 569 -7.61 25.08 -8.23
C GLN A 569 -7.78 23.71 -8.88
N ILE A 570 -7.40 22.65 -8.16
CA ILE A 570 -7.55 21.26 -8.61
C ILE A 570 -9.03 20.91 -8.73
N ALA A 571 -9.87 21.31 -7.77
CA ALA A 571 -11.31 21.08 -7.81
C ALA A 571 -11.96 21.75 -9.04
N GLU A 572 -11.54 22.97 -9.39
CA GLU A 572 -12.03 23.66 -10.58
C GLU A 572 -11.55 23.05 -11.89
N ARG A 573 -10.30 22.63 -11.93
CA ARG A 573 -9.70 22.01 -13.12
C ARG A 573 -10.31 20.64 -13.38
N ASP A 574 -10.22 19.76 -12.39
CA ASP A 574 -10.53 18.34 -12.53
C ASP A 574 -11.98 17.99 -12.23
N LEU A 575 -12.76 18.95 -11.71
CA LEU A 575 -14.14 18.75 -11.23
C LEU A 575 -14.24 17.61 -10.20
N THR A 576 -13.14 17.28 -9.51
CA THR A 576 -13.07 16.21 -8.52
C THR A 576 -11.80 16.34 -7.69
N ILE A 577 -11.82 15.76 -6.49
CA ILE A 577 -10.64 15.59 -5.62
C ILE A 577 -10.48 14.12 -5.18
N GLY A 578 -11.51 13.29 -5.42
CA GLY A 578 -11.62 11.95 -4.85
C GLY A 578 -11.57 10.79 -5.86
N PHE A 579 -11.56 11.06 -7.17
CA PHE A 579 -11.54 10.00 -8.21
C PHE A 579 -10.33 9.09 -8.12
N PHE A 580 -9.18 9.64 -7.80
CA PHE A 580 -7.90 8.93 -7.71
C PHE A 580 -7.32 9.04 -6.29
N SER A 581 -8.21 9.01 -5.29
CA SER A 581 -7.79 9.11 -3.89
C SER A 581 -6.99 7.88 -3.47
N GLU A 582 -6.15 8.05 -2.46
CA GLU A 582 -5.23 7.02 -1.97
C GLU A 582 -5.93 5.87 -1.22
N HIS A 583 -7.24 5.95 -0.97
CA HIS A 583 -8.01 4.89 -0.32
C HIS A 583 -7.93 3.55 -1.07
N GLY A 584 -7.86 3.60 -2.41
CA GLY A 584 -7.66 2.40 -3.22
C GLY A 584 -6.31 1.75 -2.92
N LEU A 585 -5.25 2.57 -2.77
CA LEU A 585 -3.91 2.12 -2.44
C LEU A 585 -3.89 1.52 -1.03
N GLU A 586 -4.45 2.19 -0.02
CA GLU A 586 -4.50 1.63 1.35
C GLU A 586 -5.21 0.26 1.39
N SER A 587 -6.29 0.12 0.62
CA SER A 587 -7.02 -1.15 0.52
C SER A 587 -6.19 -2.23 -0.18
N LEU A 588 -5.48 -1.87 -1.25
CA LEU A 588 -4.54 -2.73 -1.96
C LEU A 588 -3.39 -3.16 -1.02
N HIS A 589 -2.89 -2.25 -0.19
CA HIS A 589 -1.84 -2.51 0.80
C HIS A 589 -2.29 -3.54 1.83
N ALA A 590 -3.47 -3.34 2.42
CA ALA A 590 -4.02 -4.31 3.37
C ALA A 590 -4.17 -5.70 2.73
N HIS A 591 -4.62 -5.76 1.47
CA HIS A 591 -4.78 -7.01 0.75
C HIS A 591 -3.43 -7.69 0.44
N VAL A 592 -2.45 -6.93 -0.07
CA VAL A 592 -1.10 -7.43 -0.35
C VAL A 592 -0.42 -7.89 0.94
N ASN A 593 -0.51 -7.14 2.02
CA ASN A 593 0.08 -7.51 3.32
C ASN A 593 -0.58 -8.79 3.89
N ALA A 594 -1.90 -8.93 3.76
CA ALA A 594 -2.59 -10.16 4.14
C ALA A 594 -2.14 -11.36 3.29
N LEU A 595 -1.94 -11.18 1.98
CA LEU A 595 -1.37 -12.21 1.11
C LEU A 595 0.08 -12.51 1.45
N MET A 596 0.89 -11.49 1.76
CA MET A 596 2.28 -11.64 2.18
C MET A 596 2.41 -12.53 3.42
N LYS A 597 1.51 -12.36 4.41
CA LYS A 597 1.41 -13.18 5.64
C LYS A 597 0.87 -14.59 5.40
N ARG A 598 0.01 -14.77 4.40
CA ARG A 598 -0.56 -16.10 4.06
C ARG A 598 0.38 -16.92 3.18
N LEU A 599 1.12 -16.25 2.30
CA LEU A 599 2.02 -16.88 1.33
C LEU A 599 3.44 -17.05 1.88
N THR A 600 3.81 -16.43 3.01
CA THR A 600 5.03 -16.79 3.77
C THR A 600 5.07 -18.25 4.17
N VAL A 601 3.91 -18.92 4.21
CA VAL A 601 3.78 -20.35 4.48
C VAL A 601 4.02 -21.20 3.22
N ARG A 602 4.45 -20.65 2.07
CA ARG A 602 5.05 -21.43 0.97
C ARG A 602 6.29 -20.81 0.31
N LYS A 603 7.38 -21.59 0.29
CA LYS A 603 8.56 -21.48 -0.58
C LYS A 603 8.15 -20.96 -1.96
N ASN A 604 8.66 -19.82 -2.37
CA ASN A 604 8.73 -19.44 -3.79
C ASN A 604 9.64 -18.21 -3.93
N GLU A 605 10.71 -18.37 -4.69
CA GLU A 605 11.51 -17.30 -5.31
C GLU A 605 10.60 -16.31 -6.09
N ASN A 606 9.38 -16.76 -6.43
CA ASN A 606 8.32 -15.98 -7.08
C ASN A 606 7.21 -15.48 -6.13
N LYS A 607 7.46 -15.27 -4.82
CA LYS A 607 6.41 -14.81 -3.87
C LYS A 607 5.74 -13.52 -4.36
N PHE A 608 6.53 -12.54 -4.78
CA PHE A 608 6.01 -11.27 -5.28
C PHE A 608 5.28 -11.44 -6.60
N GLU A 609 5.81 -12.26 -7.49
CA GLU A 609 5.14 -12.61 -8.74
C GLU A 609 3.78 -13.24 -8.48
N ARG A 610 3.72 -14.16 -7.52
CA ARG A 610 2.49 -14.87 -7.17
C ARG A 610 1.48 -13.95 -6.51
N ILE A 611 1.92 -13.01 -5.68
CA ILE A 611 1.05 -11.96 -5.15
C ILE A 611 0.52 -11.10 -6.29
N LEU A 612 1.40 -10.66 -7.20
CA LEU A 612 1.06 -9.87 -8.37
C LEU A 612 0.01 -10.60 -9.24
N GLN A 613 0.21 -11.89 -9.49
CA GLN A 613 -0.72 -12.75 -10.23
C GLN A 613 -2.06 -12.90 -9.52
N LEU A 614 -2.06 -13.19 -8.21
CA LEU A 614 -3.29 -13.38 -7.44
C LEU A 614 -4.11 -12.10 -7.35
N VAL A 615 -3.45 -10.96 -7.09
CA VAL A 615 -4.11 -9.66 -7.04
C VAL A 615 -4.68 -9.30 -8.41
N ASN A 616 -3.90 -9.45 -9.48
CA ASN A 616 -4.38 -9.12 -10.82
C ASN A 616 -5.50 -10.06 -11.28
N ALA A 617 -5.38 -11.38 -11.08
CA ALA A 617 -6.43 -12.35 -11.41
C ALA A 617 -7.75 -12.04 -10.67
N ALA A 618 -7.67 -11.59 -9.41
CA ALA A 618 -8.84 -11.18 -8.65
C ALA A 618 -9.51 -9.90 -9.18
N THR A 619 -8.79 -9.11 -9.99
CA THR A 619 -9.26 -7.83 -10.52
C THR A 619 -9.64 -7.86 -12.00
N VAL A 620 -9.14 -8.83 -12.76
CA VAL A 620 -9.42 -8.99 -14.20
C VAL A 620 -10.68 -9.81 -14.44
N ASN A 621 -10.93 -10.84 -13.62
CA ASN A 621 -12.04 -11.80 -13.83
C ASN A 621 -13.26 -11.53 -12.97
N ARG A 622 -13.28 -10.44 -12.22
CA ARG A 622 -14.39 -10.11 -11.33
C ARG A 622 -14.80 -8.67 -11.46
N ASP A 623 -16.08 -8.47 -11.32
CA ASP A 623 -16.68 -7.17 -11.29
C ASP A 623 -16.39 -6.46 -9.93
N GLU A 624 -16.81 -5.19 -9.77
CA GLU A 624 -16.59 -4.43 -8.53
C GLU A 624 -17.38 -4.96 -7.30
N HIS A 625 -18.28 -5.93 -7.49
CA HIS A 625 -19.03 -6.64 -6.46
C HIS A 625 -18.37 -8.00 -6.10
N GLY A 626 -17.46 -8.49 -6.94
CA GLY A 626 -16.79 -9.78 -6.79
C GLY A 626 -17.42 -10.92 -7.56
N ASP A 627 -18.39 -10.61 -8.43
CA ASP A 627 -19.04 -11.57 -9.30
C ASP A 627 -18.09 -11.90 -10.45
N LEU A 628 -18.01 -13.18 -10.79
CA LEU A 628 -17.19 -13.62 -11.92
C LEU A 628 -17.80 -13.06 -13.20
N LEU A 629 -16.96 -12.46 -14.05
CA LEU A 629 -17.33 -12.31 -15.45
C LEU A 629 -17.47 -13.72 -16.00
N GLU A 630 -18.67 -14.10 -16.44
CA GLU A 630 -18.88 -15.41 -17.05
C GLU A 630 -17.85 -15.59 -18.16
N THR A 631 -16.96 -16.56 -17.99
CA THR A 631 -16.05 -16.98 -19.06
C THR A 631 -16.91 -17.63 -20.12
N ASP A 632 -16.86 -17.10 -21.34
CA ASP A 632 -17.54 -17.59 -22.54
C ASP A 632 -17.78 -19.10 -22.44
N LYS A 633 -19.02 -19.50 -22.15
CA LYS A 633 -19.52 -20.77 -22.67
C LYS A 633 -19.58 -20.51 -24.16
N GLY A 634 -18.62 -21.07 -24.89
CA GLY A 634 -18.67 -21.03 -26.33
C GLY A 634 -19.98 -21.66 -26.75
N ASP A 635 -20.90 -20.84 -27.24
CA ASP A 635 -22.04 -21.27 -28.02
C ASP A 635 -22.33 -20.13 -28.99
N GLU A 636 -22.22 -20.49 -30.27
CA GLU A 636 -22.82 -19.83 -31.41
C GLU A 636 -24.30 -19.59 -31.09
N ASP A 637 -24.72 -18.33 -31.00
CA ASP A 637 -25.94 -17.83 -31.63
C ASP A 637 -26.15 -16.36 -31.27
N ASP A 638 -26.18 -15.59 -32.34
CA ASP A 638 -26.43 -14.17 -32.45
C ASP A 638 -27.94 -13.92 -32.34
N GLU A 639 -28.45 -13.43 -31.21
CA GLU A 639 -29.68 -12.61 -31.20
C GLU A 639 -29.59 -11.52 -30.11
N GLY A 640 -29.63 -10.26 -30.57
CA GLY A 640 -29.51 -9.07 -29.76
C GLY A 640 -30.62 -8.93 -28.72
N ILE A 641 -30.22 -8.80 -27.45
CA ILE A 641 -31.10 -8.42 -26.35
C ILE A 641 -31.00 -6.89 -26.15
N PRO A 642 -32.11 -6.14 -26.18
CA PRO A 642 -32.06 -4.70 -25.94
C PRO A 642 -31.92 -4.42 -24.44
N PHE A 643 -30.92 -3.63 -24.06
CA PHE A 643 -30.69 -3.18 -22.69
C PHE A 643 -31.25 -1.76 -22.47
N PRO A 644 -31.66 -1.42 -21.24
CA PRO A 644 -32.41 -0.20 -20.94
C PRO A 644 -31.56 1.06 -21.09
N ASN A 645 -32.22 2.16 -21.48
CA ASN A 645 -31.64 3.49 -21.66
C ASN A 645 -31.14 4.08 -20.33
N ASP A 646 -29.82 4.09 -20.13
CA ASP A 646 -29.12 4.84 -19.08
C ASP A 646 -28.65 6.22 -19.64
N ASP A 647 -29.58 7.01 -20.19
CA ASP A 647 -29.29 8.28 -20.89
C ASP A 647 -28.99 9.49 -19.97
N GLU A 648 -28.97 9.33 -18.65
CA GLU A 648 -28.82 10.48 -17.72
C GLU A 648 -27.45 10.60 -17.02
N LEU A 649 -26.44 9.78 -17.35
CA LEU A 649 -25.13 9.84 -16.67
C LEU A 649 -23.92 10.18 -17.55
N PHE A 650 -24.11 10.36 -18.87
CA PHE A 650 -23.02 10.71 -19.79
C PHE A 650 -23.40 11.74 -20.88
N SER A 651 -24.51 12.46 -20.73
CA SER A 651 -24.83 13.61 -21.58
C SER A 651 -24.13 14.87 -21.07
N GLY A 652 -22.81 14.93 -21.25
CA GLY A 652 -21.99 16.07 -20.84
C GLY A 652 -20.98 16.43 -21.92
N ASN A 653 -21.13 17.63 -22.49
CA ASN A 653 -20.31 18.25 -23.51
C ASN A 653 -18.80 17.91 -23.44
N VAL A 654 -18.18 17.75 -24.62
CA VAL A 654 -16.73 17.66 -24.81
C VAL A 654 -16.04 18.66 -23.90
N THR A 655 -15.31 18.16 -22.90
CA THR A 655 -14.62 19.01 -21.95
C THR A 655 -13.55 19.84 -22.68
N ARG A 656 -13.25 21.03 -22.15
CA ARG A 656 -12.15 21.87 -22.68
C ARG A 656 -10.82 21.10 -22.71
N GLU A 657 -10.64 20.16 -21.79
CA GLU A 657 -9.49 19.24 -21.72
C GLU A 657 -9.50 18.21 -22.86
N GLU A 658 -10.65 17.63 -23.21
CA GLU A 658 -10.78 16.76 -24.40
C GLU A 658 -10.47 17.53 -25.69
N THR A 659 -10.88 18.80 -25.78
CA THR A 659 -10.60 19.64 -26.95
C THR A 659 -9.13 20.04 -27.05
N ILE A 660 -8.49 20.37 -25.92
CA ILE A 660 -7.07 20.74 -25.87
C ILE A 660 -6.18 19.52 -26.08
N PHE A 661 -6.51 18.37 -25.49
CA PHE A 661 -5.74 17.14 -25.63
C PHE A 661 -5.83 16.56 -27.04
N ILE A 662 -7.01 16.58 -27.68
CA ILE A 662 -7.15 16.17 -29.09
C ILE A 662 -6.30 17.06 -30.00
N LYS A 663 -6.32 18.39 -29.79
CA LYS A 663 -5.49 19.32 -30.57
C LYS A 663 -3.98 19.11 -30.38
N LEU A 664 -3.54 18.81 -29.16
CA LEU A 664 -2.12 18.58 -28.85
C LEU A 664 -1.59 17.20 -29.27
N VAL A 665 -2.47 16.27 -29.63
CA VAL A 665 -2.08 14.94 -30.13
C VAL A 665 -2.17 14.86 -31.66
N ASP A 666 -2.97 15.72 -32.28
CA ASP A 666 -3.06 15.87 -33.74
C ASP A 666 -1.97 16.81 -34.32
N GLU A 667 -1.36 17.67 -33.49
CA GLU A 667 -0.14 18.46 -33.77
C GLU A 667 1.13 17.68 -33.38
#